data_AF-G0M8W5-F1
#
_entry.id   AF-G0M8W5-F1
#
_cell.length_a   1.000
_cell.length_b   1.000
_cell.length_c   1.000
_cell.angle_alpha   90.00
_cell.angle_beta   90.00
_cell.angle_gamma   90.00
#
_symmetry.space_group_name_H-M   'P 1'
#
loop_
_entity.id
_entity.type
_entity.pdbx_description
1 polymer ?
#
loop_
_entity_poly.entity_id
_entity_poly.type
_entity_poly.pdbx_seq_one_letter_code
_entity_poly.pdbx_strand_id
1 'polypeptide(L)'
;MNSLPIILLVLSLLIDVVVSQQLINLNTFHGGNVKNLITAHAPYDVFVSATSADMDILNQIWLISQDGKNITLHQLKNRKPFLTTSQIQPWPIANSAYVITSLSDDVMKELTGMMYISTTNQLQVNNFHVIDVDKAQNLYLPNENQTVLFLNSNMATVPYAQSTTINAWNQNSTSSIFFYKGIPTDLPEKNSSFFFSNPVRTAKGSSVFIPHVEPISLSLGAFYIKYYGGVSFSITPEYYDVNESTTQSFTTTGFYMKPMNQLEKNVTINTIRDPAYFGVTGNNLVGTVPINAKVVFGVHDGTNFIQNTVRPVDQILGFSTDTIGQDIQIGSANGPAGEYFLQYYVIPSPTVVTIPYKPTRENSINLAFAQLAYGAPSIALMTYLLVFLGVNKKYINSFYRLVQMDLLTNIICWLNTWISLRSLDLPIGDRYLIFLEEILPGIWNVSTFLLNFFFHMQFCSAASMSVHRISAILYYTQYNRFWSRWYLLIGVFFIGYSCLTQIGGLPTHLEVLNGTIYLTTDSEILRFLQKKLLVFGVLYFILLVVLGVTVARIALRILQGATSDQGVSKKLTRIALTYAIVYSGIPIWTLLNSISAVSLFLSRANYTLLSIVSDMITLSLPYILIYFDSNVQQHILHLKNVSGFSLAQRGRSVSAM
;
A
#
# COMPACT_ATOMS: atom_id res chain seq x y z
N MET A 1 -54.97 -27.57 -30.30
CA MET A 1 -53.58 -28.08 -30.24
C MET A 1 -52.67 -26.89 -30.04
N ASN A 2 -52.63 -26.32 -28.84
CA ASN A 2 -52.03 -26.81 -27.59
C ASN A 2 -50.53 -26.51 -27.57
N SER A 3 -50.17 -25.33 -27.04
CA SER A 3 -48.92 -25.12 -26.29
C SER A 3 -48.66 -23.67 -25.88
N LEU A 4 -49.56 -22.70 -26.12
CA LEU A 4 -49.34 -21.34 -25.62
C LEU A 4 -49.71 -21.04 -24.14
N PRO A 5 -50.58 -21.81 -23.43
CA PRO A 5 -50.86 -21.50 -22.02
C PRO A 5 -49.88 -22.14 -21.03
N ILE A 6 -48.91 -22.95 -21.50
CA ILE A 6 -47.98 -23.66 -20.62
C ILE A 6 -46.72 -22.84 -20.33
N ILE A 7 -46.28 -21.97 -21.24
CA ILE A 7 -45.07 -21.16 -21.04
C ILE A 7 -45.30 -20.01 -20.04
N LEU A 8 -46.53 -19.49 -19.93
CA LEU A 8 -46.84 -18.45 -18.94
C LEU A 8 -47.10 -19.00 -17.52
N LEU A 9 -47.45 -20.28 -17.39
CA LEU A 9 -47.67 -20.93 -16.09
C LEU A 9 -46.38 -21.50 -15.49
N VAL A 10 -45.36 -21.79 -16.33
CA VAL A 10 -44.08 -22.35 -15.87
C VAL A 10 -43.08 -21.24 -15.47
N LEU A 11 -43.25 -19.99 -15.93
CA LEU A 11 -42.38 -18.88 -15.52
C LEU A 11 -42.82 -18.20 -14.21
N SER A 12 -44.06 -18.39 -13.75
CA SER A 12 -44.58 -17.79 -12.51
C SER A 12 -44.42 -18.68 -11.27
N LEU A 13 -43.90 -19.91 -11.42
CA LEU A 13 -43.80 -20.93 -10.37
C LEU A 13 -42.36 -21.38 -10.07
N LEU A 14 -41.34 -20.67 -10.56
CA LEU A 14 -39.91 -21.03 -10.42
C LEU A 14 -39.03 -19.96 -9.75
N ILE A 15 -39.63 -19.04 -9.00
CA ILE A 15 -38.89 -18.33 -7.96
C ILE A 15 -39.67 -18.55 -6.66
N ASP A 16 -39.35 -19.65 -5.99
CA ASP A 16 -39.45 -19.68 -4.54
C ASP A 16 -38.66 -18.47 -4.05
N VAL A 17 -39.38 -17.43 -3.62
CA VAL A 17 -38.78 -16.38 -2.80
C VAL A 17 -38.41 -17.07 -1.51
N VAL A 18 -37.20 -17.64 -1.45
CA VAL A 18 -36.57 -18.04 -0.21
C VAL A 18 -36.39 -16.75 0.57
N VAL A 19 -37.35 -16.46 1.44
CA VAL A 19 -37.30 -15.22 2.19
C VAL A 19 -36.15 -15.32 3.19
N SER A 20 -35.18 -14.42 3.02
CA SER A 20 -33.97 -14.28 3.84
C SER A 20 -34.29 -13.74 5.24
N GLN A 21 -33.25 -13.62 6.07
CA GLN A 21 -33.29 -12.99 7.40
C GLN A 21 -34.01 -11.64 7.36
N GLN A 22 -34.67 -11.27 8.46
CA GLN A 22 -35.44 -10.03 8.54
C GLN A 22 -35.20 -9.27 9.83
N LEU A 23 -35.22 -7.94 9.71
CA LEU A 23 -35.36 -7.02 10.83
C LEU A 23 -36.62 -6.19 10.59
N ILE A 24 -37.63 -6.38 11.44
CA ILE A 24 -38.96 -5.76 11.31
C ILE A 24 -39.13 -4.76 12.45
N ASN A 25 -39.47 -3.51 12.14
CA ASN A 25 -39.81 -2.54 13.18
C ASN A 25 -41.20 -2.83 13.73
N LEU A 26 -41.39 -2.79 15.05
CA LEU A 26 -42.68 -3.13 15.65
C LEU A 26 -43.81 -2.17 15.22
N ASN A 27 -43.46 -0.94 14.84
CA ASN A 27 -44.42 0.06 14.34
C ASN A 27 -44.96 -0.20 12.93
N THR A 28 -44.45 -1.19 12.22
CA THR A 28 -44.97 -1.56 10.89
C THR A 28 -46.10 -2.58 10.96
N PHE A 29 -46.39 -3.15 12.14
CA PHE A 29 -47.49 -4.09 12.31
C PHE A 29 -48.84 -3.37 12.40
N HIS A 30 -49.87 -3.98 11.81
CA HIS A 30 -51.25 -3.53 11.91
C HIS A 30 -51.91 -4.04 13.20
N GLY A 31 -52.66 -3.16 13.84
CA GLY A 31 -53.51 -3.44 14.98
C GLY A 31 -54.90 -3.97 14.59
N GLY A 32 -55.89 -3.81 15.46
CA GLY A 32 -57.29 -4.11 15.17
C GLY A 32 -57.59 -5.59 14.95
N ASN A 33 -56.85 -6.48 15.60
CA ASN A 33 -56.90 -7.95 15.46
C ASN A 33 -56.54 -8.46 14.05
N VAL A 34 -55.83 -7.65 13.26
CA VAL A 34 -55.27 -8.10 11.99
C VAL A 34 -54.14 -9.10 12.25
N LYS A 35 -54.11 -10.19 11.47
CA LYS A 35 -53.04 -11.19 11.52
C LYS A 35 -51.87 -10.74 10.65
N ASN A 36 -50.79 -10.28 11.29
CA ASN A 36 -49.55 -9.90 10.61
C ASN A 36 -48.69 -11.16 10.41
N LEU A 37 -48.80 -11.80 9.24
CA LEU A 37 -48.04 -13.02 8.93
C LEU A 37 -46.53 -12.74 8.89
N ILE A 38 -45.74 -13.62 9.52
CA ILE A 38 -44.27 -13.61 9.41
C ILE A 38 -43.90 -14.40 8.16
N THR A 39 -43.51 -13.69 7.12
CA THR A 39 -43.11 -14.28 5.84
C THR A 39 -41.66 -14.76 5.91
N ALA A 40 -41.39 -15.94 6.47
CA ALA A 40 -40.03 -16.52 6.52
C ALA A 40 -40.08 -18.03 6.26
N HIS A 41 -38.98 -18.59 5.74
CA HIS A 41 -38.89 -20.04 5.51
C HIS A 41 -38.60 -20.76 6.82
N ALA A 42 -39.53 -21.62 7.26
CA ALA A 42 -39.38 -22.39 8.49
C ALA A 42 -38.48 -23.62 8.32
N PRO A 43 -37.75 -24.05 9.37
CA PRO A 43 -37.77 -23.50 10.74
C PRO A 43 -36.93 -22.21 10.90
N TYR A 44 -37.43 -21.28 11.72
CA TYR A 44 -36.76 -20.02 12.06
C TYR A 44 -36.95 -19.64 13.53
N ASP A 45 -36.10 -18.77 14.05
CA ASP A 45 -36.23 -18.23 15.41
C ASP A 45 -36.60 -16.75 15.40
N VAL A 46 -37.39 -16.34 16.39
CA VAL A 46 -37.83 -14.96 16.60
C VAL A 46 -37.17 -14.38 17.84
N PHE A 47 -36.66 -13.15 17.70
CA PHE A 47 -36.07 -12.35 18.78
C PHE A 47 -36.72 -10.96 18.80
N VAL A 48 -36.84 -10.35 19.97
CA VAL A 48 -37.44 -9.01 20.13
C VAL A 48 -36.59 -8.14 21.03
N SER A 49 -36.27 -6.93 20.57
CA SER A 49 -35.70 -5.84 21.37
C SER A 49 -36.71 -4.68 21.38
N ALA A 50 -37.11 -4.23 22.57
CA ALA A 50 -38.11 -3.16 22.71
C ALA A 50 -37.92 -2.41 24.04
N THR A 51 -36.74 -1.84 24.24
CA THR A 51 -36.28 -1.21 25.48
C THR A 51 -37.10 0.04 25.82
N SER A 52 -37.34 0.92 24.83
CA SER A 52 -38.11 2.16 25.04
C SER A 52 -39.62 2.01 24.89
N ALA A 53 -40.13 0.80 24.58
CA ALA A 53 -41.57 0.58 24.42
C ALA A 53 -42.24 0.22 25.76
N ASP A 54 -43.46 0.73 25.92
CA ASP A 54 -44.26 0.57 27.14
C ASP A 54 -44.60 -0.91 27.42
N MET A 55 -44.48 -1.30 28.69
CA MET A 55 -44.69 -2.68 29.14
C MET A 55 -46.13 -3.16 28.94
N ASP A 56 -47.12 -2.31 29.27
CA ASP A 56 -48.54 -2.66 29.20
C ASP A 56 -49.00 -2.77 27.76
N ILE A 57 -48.42 -1.98 26.85
CA ILE A 57 -48.64 -2.10 25.42
C ILE A 57 -48.06 -3.42 24.90
N LEU A 58 -46.80 -3.74 25.23
CA LEU A 58 -46.15 -4.97 24.75
C LEU A 58 -46.79 -6.27 25.27
N ASN A 59 -47.45 -6.23 26.43
CA ASN A 59 -48.21 -7.36 26.98
C ASN A 59 -49.49 -7.66 26.18
N GLN A 60 -49.97 -6.71 25.37
CA GLN A 60 -51.17 -6.86 24.53
C GLN A 60 -50.86 -7.30 23.10
N ILE A 61 -49.58 -7.52 22.77
CA ILE A 61 -49.15 -7.93 21.43
C ILE A 61 -48.63 -9.36 21.51
N TRP A 62 -49.27 -10.25 20.74
CA TRP A 62 -49.04 -11.69 20.79
C TRP A 62 -48.38 -12.18 19.52
N LEU A 63 -47.34 -13.00 19.68
CA LEU A 63 -46.81 -13.87 18.63
C LEU A 63 -47.49 -15.23 18.77
N ILE A 64 -48.17 -15.69 17.72
CA ILE A 64 -48.88 -16.97 17.70
C ILE A 64 -48.30 -17.83 16.59
N SER A 65 -47.87 -19.04 16.95
CA SER A 65 -47.41 -20.04 16.00
C SER A 65 -48.55 -20.97 15.56
N GLN A 66 -48.40 -21.60 14.39
CA GLN A 66 -49.42 -22.49 13.84
C GLN A 66 -49.68 -23.74 14.69
N ASP A 67 -48.70 -24.20 15.47
CA ASP A 67 -48.83 -25.29 16.45
C ASP A 67 -49.55 -24.85 17.74
N GLY A 68 -50.09 -23.62 17.78
CA GLY A 68 -50.94 -23.13 18.87
C GLY A 68 -50.17 -22.57 20.06
N LYS A 69 -48.83 -22.48 19.99
CA LYS A 69 -48.04 -21.81 21.03
C LYS A 69 -48.17 -20.30 20.86
N ASN A 70 -48.24 -19.59 21.97
CA ASN A 70 -48.29 -18.14 21.98
C ASN A 70 -47.35 -17.56 23.02
N ILE A 71 -46.88 -16.35 22.75
CA ILE A 71 -46.03 -15.58 23.67
C ILE A 71 -46.27 -14.09 23.42
N THR A 72 -46.28 -13.29 24.47
CA THR A 72 -46.36 -11.82 24.32
C THR A 72 -45.00 -11.27 23.91
N LEU A 73 -44.97 -10.11 23.24
CA LEU A 73 -43.69 -9.46 22.90
C LEU A 73 -42.92 -9.03 24.15
N HIS A 74 -43.62 -8.69 25.24
CA HIS A 74 -42.99 -8.40 26.53
C HIS A 74 -42.28 -9.64 27.12
N GLN A 75 -42.93 -10.81 27.10
CA GLN A 75 -42.28 -12.04 27.54
C GLN A 75 -41.10 -12.40 26.64
N LEU A 76 -41.26 -12.25 25.32
CA LEU A 76 -40.23 -12.59 24.34
C LEU A 76 -38.96 -11.73 24.50
N LYS A 77 -39.09 -10.42 24.70
CA LYS A 77 -37.92 -9.53 24.94
C LYS A 77 -37.17 -9.87 26.24
N ASN A 78 -37.89 -10.43 27.22
CA ASN A 78 -37.37 -10.78 28.53
C ASN A 78 -36.94 -12.25 28.65
N ARG A 79 -36.94 -13.03 27.56
CA ARG A 79 -36.38 -14.39 27.55
C ARG A 79 -34.85 -14.32 27.59
N LYS A 80 -34.28 -13.97 28.74
CA LYS A 80 -32.84 -13.88 28.97
C LYS A 80 -32.42 -15.04 29.88
N PRO A 81 -31.53 -15.96 29.45
CA PRO A 81 -31.19 -17.15 30.22
C PRO A 81 -30.44 -16.81 31.51
N PHE A 82 -29.76 -15.66 31.55
CA PHE A 82 -29.10 -15.12 32.73
C PHE A 82 -29.51 -13.67 32.92
N LEU A 83 -29.88 -13.28 34.14
CA LEU A 83 -30.23 -11.89 34.45
C LEU A 83 -29.04 -10.93 34.31
N THR A 84 -27.81 -11.47 34.32
CA THR A 84 -26.57 -10.71 34.17
C THR A 84 -26.19 -10.45 32.72
N THR A 85 -26.73 -11.19 31.75
CA THR A 85 -26.44 -11.00 30.33
C THR A 85 -27.69 -10.53 29.58
N SER A 86 -27.53 -9.60 28.65
CA SER A 86 -28.63 -9.16 27.80
C SER A 86 -28.81 -10.03 26.55
N GLN A 87 -28.33 -11.28 26.59
CA GLN A 87 -28.51 -12.23 25.52
C GLN A 87 -29.96 -12.70 25.46
N ILE A 88 -30.60 -12.59 24.30
CA ILE A 88 -31.98 -13.03 24.09
C ILE A 88 -31.97 -14.50 23.68
N GLN A 89 -32.77 -15.31 24.37
CA GLN A 89 -33.03 -16.69 24.00
C GLN A 89 -34.08 -16.74 22.87
N PRO A 90 -33.81 -17.46 21.78
CA PRO A 90 -34.74 -17.56 20.66
C PRO A 90 -36.11 -18.14 21.04
N TRP A 91 -37.14 -17.74 20.28
CA TRP A 91 -38.41 -18.44 20.23
C TRP A 91 -38.55 -19.21 18.90
N PRO A 92 -38.46 -20.56 18.92
CA PRO A 92 -38.42 -21.35 17.70
C PRO A 92 -39.81 -21.53 17.09
N ILE A 93 -39.88 -21.33 15.76
CA ILE A 93 -41.07 -21.52 14.95
C ILE A 93 -40.82 -22.65 13.93
N ALA A 94 -41.63 -23.70 14.02
CA ALA A 94 -41.48 -24.89 13.19
C ALA A 94 -42.11 -24.77 11.79
N ASN A 95 -43.20 -24.01 11.65
CA ASN A 95 -43.99 -23.94 10.41
C ASN A 95 -44.28 -22.49 9.97
N SER A 96 -45.16 -21.80 10.71
CA SER A 96 -45.50 -20.40 10.44
C SER A 96 -45.96 -19.73 11.74
N ALA A 97 -45.86 -18.40 11.78
CA ALA A 97 -46.29 -17.59 12.89
C ALA A 97 -46.83 -16.24 12.41
N TYR A 98 -47.62 -15.58 13.26
CA TYR A 98 -48.14 -14.25 13.01
C TYR A 98 -48.20 -13.43 14.30
N VAL A 99 -48.14 -12.11 14.15
CA VAL A 99 -48.33 -11.15 15.23
C VAL A 99 -49.78 -10.62 15.20
N ILE A 100 -50.43 -10.58 16.35
CA ILE A 100 -51.80 -10.07 16.51
C ILE A 100 -51.93 -9.24 17.78
N THR A 101 -52.77 -8.20 17.73
CA THR A 101 -53.12 -7.38 18.88
C THR A 101 -54.47 -6.70 18.69
N SER A 102 -55.17 -6.39 19.79
CA SER A 102 -56.40 -5.60 19.80
C SER A 102 -56.15 -4.09 19.81
N LEU A 103 -54.90 -3.64 19.96
CA LEU A 103 -54.50 -2.23 19.93
C LEU A 103 -54.80 -1.60 18.56
N SER A 104 -54.99 -0.28 18.51
CA SER A 104 -55.20 0.43 17.23
C SER A 104 -53.89 0.63 16.46
N ASP A 105 -53.99 0.86 15.15
CA ASP A 105 -52.84 1.20 14.30
C ASP A 105 -52.08 2.43 14.79
N ASP A 106 -52.77 3.40 15.41
CA ASP A 106 -52.14 4.62 15.92
C ASP A 106 -51.24 4.32 17.11
N VAL A 107 -51.65 3.43 18.03
CA VAL A 107 -50.80 2.97 19.14
C VAL A 107 -49.62 2.14 18.61
N MET A 108 -49.86 1.29 17.61
CA MET A 108 -48.79 0.49 17.00
C MET A 108 -47.70 1.37 16.39
N LYS A 109 -48.07 2.47 15.73
CA LYS A 109 -47.11 3.41 15.10
C LYS A 109 -46.15 4.08 16.09
N GLU A 110 -46.51 4.18 17.37
CA GLU A 110 -45.68 4.78 18.43
C GLU A 110 -44.59 3.82 18.96
N LEU A 111 -44.63 2.54 18.60
CA LEU A 111 -43.64 1.56 19.06
C LEU A 111 -42.25 1.79 18.47
N THR A 112 -41.22 1.61 19.30
CA THR A 112 -39.81 1.89 18.95
C THR A 112 -38.91 0.65 18.98
N GLY A 113 -39.50 -0.54 19.13
CA GLY A 113 -38.80 -1.82 19.14
C GLY A 113 -38.59 -2.45 17.76
N MET A 114 -37.81 -3.52 17.73
CA MET A 114 -37.51 -4.32 16.54
C MET A 114 -37.68 -5.81 16.84
N MET A 115 -38.10 -6.56 15.82
CA MET A 115 -38.18 -8.01 15.79
C MET A 115 -37.18 -8.54 14.76
N TYR A 116 -36.32 -9.47 15.18
CA TYR A 116 -35.37 -10.14 14.29
C TYR A 116 -35.82 -11.59 14.02
N ILE A 117 -35.77 -11.99 12.76
CA ILE A 117 -36.09 -13.34 12.29
C ILE A 117 -34.82 -13.96 11.70
N SER A 118 -34.33 -15.04 12.30
CA SER A 118 -33.15 -15.78 11.83
C SER A 118 -33.52 -16.84 10.79
N THR A 119 -32.54 -17.33 10.03
CA THR A 119 -32.70 -18.51 9.19
C THR A 119 -32.17 -19.76 9.88
N THR A 120 -32.58 -20.94 9.39
CA THR A 120 -32.05 -22.23 9.85
C THR A 120 -30.52 -22.31 9.76
N ASN A 121 -29.93 -21.74 8.71
CA ASN A 121 -28.47 -21.73 8.50
C ASN A 121 -27.74 -20.96 9.61
N GLN A 122 -28.26 -19.80 10.03
CA GLN A 122 -27.67 -19.03 11.13
C GLN A 122 -27.69 -19.79 12.45
N LEU A 123 -28.73 -20.60 12.66
CA LEU A 123 -28.89 -21.42 13.86
C LEU A 123 -27.95 -22.64 13.87
N GLN A 124 -27.73 -23.26 12.71
CA GLN A 124 -26.96 -24.50 12.62
C GLN A 124 -25.46 -24.29 12.39
N VAL A 125 -25.05 -23.20 11.72
CA VAL A 125 -23.68 -23.05 11.21
C VAL A 125 -22.83 -22.05 12.02
N ASN A 126 -23.42 -21.08 12.72
CA ASN A 126 -22.70 -19.86 13.10
C ASN A 126 -22.45 -19.60 14.59
N ASN A 127 -22.76 -20.53 15.51
CA ASN A 127 -22.75 -20.25 16.96
C ASN A 127 -23.36 -18.84 17.23
N PHE A 128 -24.58 -18.65 16.72
CA PHE A 128 -25.17 -17.33 16.56
C PHE A 128 -25.83 -16.85 17.85
N HIS A 129 -25.57 -15.60 18.22
CA HIS A 129 -26.11 -14.99 19.43
C HIS A 129 -26.72 -13.62 19.13
N VAL A 130 -27.81 -13.29 19.84
CA VAL A 130 -28.47 -11.98 19.76
C VAL A 130 -28.39 -11.33 21.14
N ILE A 131 -27.85 -10.11 21.18
CA ILE A 131 -27.70 -9.32 22.39
C ILE A 131 -28.54 -8.05 22.27
N ASP A 132 -29.37 -7.82 23.27
CA ASP A 132 -30.10 -6.58 23.47
C ASP A 132 -29.18 -5.56 24.16
N VAL A 133 -29.05 -4.36 23.64
CA VAL A 133 -28.28 -3.27 24.26
C VAL A 133 -29.22 -2.43 25.11
N ASP A 134 -29.77 -3.03 26.16
CA ASP A 134 -30.73 -2.41 27.07
C ASP A 134 -30.09 -1.83 28.34
N LYS A 135 -28.90 -2.30 28.70
CA LYS A 135 -28.14 -1.88 29.89
C LYS A 135 -26.64 -2.00 29.70
N ALA A 136 -25.89 -1.38 30.59
CA ALA A 136 -24.45 -1.56 30.68
C ALA A 136 -24.11 -3.01 31.08
N GLN A 137 -23.19 -3.62 30.32
CA GLN A 137 -22.73 -4.99 30.59
C GLN A 137 -21.32 -5.23 30.04
N ASN A 138 -20.61 -6.17 30.65
CA ASN A 138 -19.34 -6.68 30.14
C ASN A 138 -19.59 -7.93 29.30
N LEU A 139 -19.05 -7.96 28.09
CA LEU A 139 -19.12 -9.09 27.19
C LEU A 139 -17.79 -9.83 27.19
N TYR A 140 -17.87 -11.13 27.43
CA TYR A 140 -16.76 -12.06 27.36
C TYR A 140 -17.02 -13.01 26.21
N LEU A 141 -16.40 -12.75 25.07
CA LEU A 141 -16.52 -13.57 23.87
C LEU A 141 -15.47 -14.70 23.95
N PRO A 142 -15.90 -15.97 24.05
CA PRO A 142 -14.99 -17.10 24.24
C PRO A 142 -14.08 -17.31 23.02
N ASN A 143 -13.03 -18.11 23.17
CA ASN A 143 -12.05 -18.40 22.12
C ASN A 143 -12.61 -19.31 21.01
N GLU A 144 -13.58 -18.80 20.25
CA GLU A 144 -14.35 -19.50 19.23
C GLU A 144 -14.52 -18.64 17.97
N ASN A 145 -15.19 -19.19 16.95
CA ASN A 145 -15.63 -18.46 15.77
C ASN A 145 -17.15 -18.29 15.81
N GLN A 146 -17.62 -17.09 16.09
CA GLN A 146 -19.05 -16.84 16.30
C GLN A 146 -19.51 -15.53 15.65
N THR A 147 -20.83 -15.45 15.42
CA THR A 147 -21.50 -14.23 14.97
C THR A 147 -22.43 -13.72 16.07
N VAL A 148 -22.29 -12.46 16.45
CA VAL A 148 -23.14 -11.83 17.47
C VAL A 148 -23.85 -10.63 16.87
N LEU A 149 -25.18 -10.65 16.88
CA LEU A 149 -26.05 -9.55 16.49
C LEU A 149 -26.40 -8.70 17.71
N PHE A 150 -26.25 -7.39 17.58
CA PHE A 150 -26.66 -6.41 18.58
C PHE A 150 -27.90 -5.68 18.11
N LEU A 151 -28.90 -5.61 18.99
CA LEU A 151 -30.13 -4.84 18.79
C LEU A 151 -30.18 -3.72 19.82
N ASN A 152 -30.36 -2.48 19.37
CA ASN A 152 -30.51 -1.32 20.23
C ASN A 152 -31.82 -0.60 19.90
N SER A 153 -32.83 -0.82 20.74
CA SER A 153 -34.13 -0.13 20.66
C SER A 153 -34.27 0.99 21.70
N ASN A 154 -33.16 1.46 22.28
CA ASN A 154 -33.15 2.55 23.26
C ASN A 154 -33.18 3.92 22.56
N MET A 155 -34.36 4.54 22.57
CA MET A 155 -34.60 5.88 22.02
C MET A 155 -34.30 7.02 22.98
N ALA A 156 -33.99 6.72 24.26
CA ALA A 156 -33.73 7.74 25.28
C ALA A 156 -32.28 8.27 25.26
N THR A 157 -31.43 7.75 24.37
CA THR A 157 -30.03 8.17 24.25
C THR A 157 -29.91 9.57 23.63
N VAL A 158 -29.07 10.41 24.23
CA VAL A 158 -28.85 11.81 23.85
C VAL A 158 -27.37 12.00 23.50
N PRO A 159 -27.02 12.74 22.43
CA PRO A 159 -27.89 13.46 21.50
C PRO A 159 -28.49 12.59 20.38
N TYR A 160 -28.02 11.35 20.19
CA TYR A 160 -28.49 10.47 19.13
C TYR A 160 -29.15 9.22 19.72
N ALA A 161 -30.40 8.97 19.31
CA ALA A 161 -31.13 7.75 19.64
C ALA A 161 -30.39 6.49 19.15
N GLN A 162 -30.63 5.36 19.82
CA GLN A 162 -30.00 4.06 19.54
C GLN A 162 -28.47 4.10 19.58
N SER A 163 -27.92 4.96 20.45
CA SER A 163 -26.47 5.03 20.67
C SER A 163 -25.97 3.91 21.59
N THR A 164 -24.83 3.35 21.21
CA THR A 164 -24.12 2.27 21.88
C THR A 164 -22.67 2.66 22.03
N THR A 165 -22.14 2.66 23.24
CA THR A 165 -20.71 2.86 23.49
C THR A 165 -20.07 1.52 23.80
N ILE A 166 -18.91 1.27 23.18
CA ILE A 166 -18.05 0.13 23.44
C ILE A 166 -16.74 0.65 24.00
N ASN A 167 -16.31 0.12 25.14
CA ASN A 167 -15.08 0.52 25.81
C ASN A 167 -14.42 -0.69 26.52
N ALA A 168 -13.37 -0.42 27.32
CA ALA A 168 -12.67 -1.44 28.10
C ALA A 168 -12.24 -2.65 27.25
N TRP A 169 -11.74 -2.35 26.05
CA TRP A 169 -11.38 -3.34 25.06
C TRP A 169 -10.19 -4.19 25.51
N ASN A 170 -10.34 -5.51 25.41
CA ASN A 170 -9.28 -6.45 25.69
C ASN A 170 -9.31 -7.60 24.68
N GLN A 171 -8.23 -7.69 23.91
CA GLN A 171 -8.09 -8.60 22.78
C GLN A 171 -6.62 -9.05 22.69
N ASN A 172 -6.39 -10.30 22.27
CA ASN A 172 -5.04 -10.81 22.00
C ASN A 172 -4.65 -10.68 20.51
N SER A 173 -3.36 -10.70 20.20
CA SER A 173 -2.87 -10.56 18.82
C SER A 173 -3.20 -11.74 17.90
N THR A 174 -3.66 -12.88 18.45
CA THR A 174 -4.06 -14.08 17.70
C THR A 174 -5.55 -14.09 17.33
N SER A 175 -6.32 -13.16 17.88
CA SER A 175 -7.76 -13.04 17.67
C SER A 175 -8.07 -11.94 16.67
N SER A 176 -9.23 -12.02 16.04
CA SER A 176 -9.71 -11.01 15.09
C SER A 176 -11.19 -10.76 15.27
N ILE A 177 -11.61 -9.53 15.02
CA ILE A 177 -13.01 -9.12 15.11
C ILE A 177 -13.31 -8.08 14.04
N PHE A 178 -14.50 -8.19 13.45
CA PHE A 178 -14.99 -7.37 12.35
C PHE A 178 -16.41 -6.92 12.63
N PHE A 179 -16.68 -5.62 12.45
CA PHE A 179 -17.99 -5.02 12.68
C PHE A 179 -18.67 -4.68 11.37
N TYR A 180 -19.96 -4.95 11.31
CA TYR A 180 -20.77 -4.77 10.12
C TYR A 180 -22.08 -4.08 10.47
N LYS A 181 -22.56 -3.25 9.54
CA LYS A 181 -23.84 -2.56 9.69
C LYS A 181 -25.00 -3.53 9.45
N GLY A 182 -26.08 -3.38 10.22
CA GLY A 182 -27.34 -4.06 9.97
C GLY A 182 -27.38 -5.47 10.56
N ILE A 183 -27.86 -6.43 9.77
CA ILE A 183 -28.04 -7.83 10.18
C ILE A 183 -27.18 -8.77 9.33
N PRO A 184 -26.69 -9.89 9.90
CA PRO A 184 -25.95 -10.88 9.13
C PRO A 184 -26.87 -11.61 8.14
N THR A 185 -26.32 -11.98 6.99
CA THR A 185 -27.04 -12.77 5.98
C THR A 185 -26.45 -14.18 5.87
N ASP A 186 -27.14 -15.07 5.16
CA ASP A 186 -26.60 -16.40 4.83
C ASP A 186 -25.51 -16.35 3.75
N LEU A 187 -25.34 -15.21 3.09
CA LEU A 187 -24.30 -15.01 2.10
C LEU A 187 -23.00 -14.54 2.76
N PRO A 188 -21.83 -14.90 2.19
CA PRO A 188 -20.57 -14.34 2.63
C PRO A 188 -20.58 -12.81 2.53
N GLU A 189 -19.95 -12.16 3.51
CA GLU A 189 -19.87 -10.70 3.48
C GLU A 189 -19.06 -10.22 2.28
N LYS A 190 -19.51 -9.11 1.70
CA LYS A 190 -18.79 -8.43 0.63
C LYS A 190 -17.36 -8.13 1.09
N ASN A 191 -16.39 -8.34 0.22
CA ASN A 191 -15.00 -8.08 0.57
C ASN A 191 -14.82 -6.61 0.98
N SER A 192 -14.21 -6.39 2.16
CA SER A 192 -13.89 -5.05 2.69
C SER A 192 -15.12 -4.18 2.96
N SER A 193 -16.23 -4.79 3.41
CA SER A 193 -17.45 -4.07 3.82
C SER A 193 -17.57 -3.79 5.32
N PHE A 194 -16.69 -4.36 6.15
CA PHE A 194 -16.67 -4.05 7.58
C PHE A 194 -16.26 -2.60 7.82
N PHE A 195 -16.84 -1.97 8.84
CA PHE A 195 -16.54 -0.57 9.18
C PHE A 195 -15.49 -0.43 10.29
N PHE A 196 -15.25 -1.50 11.05
CA PHE A 196 -14.21 -1.56 12.06
C PHE A 196 -13.64 -2.98 12.12
N SER A 197 -12.31 -3.08 12.26
CA SER A 197 -11.66 -4.36 12.57
C SER A 197 -10.46 -4.19 13.49
N ASN A 198 -10.18 -5.23 14.27
CA ASN A 198 -8.89 -5.40 14.92
C ASN A 198 -8.47 -6.87 14.78
N PRO A 199 -7.36 -7.23 14.12
CA PRO A 199 -6.35 -6.36 13.51
C PRO A 199 -6.88 -5.35 12.49
N VAL A 200 -6.25 -4.18 12.45
CA VAL A 200 -6.60 -3.07 11.56
C VAL A 200 -6.00 -3.33 10.18
N ARG A 201 -6.80 -3.20 9.13
CA ARG A 201 -6.30 -3.20 7.76
C ARG A 201 -5.80 -1.81 7.39
N THR A 202 -4.51 -1.63 7.23
CA THR A 202 -3.92 -0.34 6.84
C THR A 202 -4.20 -0.01 5.37
N ALA A 203 -4.14 1.27 5.01
CA ALA A 203 -4.27 1.74 3.62
C ALA A 203 -3.25 1.11 2.65
N LYS A 204 -2.09 0.67 3.16
CA LYS A 204 -1.04 -0.04 2.40
C LYS A 204 -1.37 -1.54 2.20
N GLY A 205 -2.49 -2.02 2.73
CA GLY A 205 -2.96 -3.40 2.60
C GLY A 205 -2.46 -4.36 3.68
N SER A 206 -1.60 -3.91 4.60
CA SER A 206 -1.10 -4.72 5.71
C SER A 206 -2.12 -4.81 6.84
N SER A 207 -2.19 -5.97 7.50
CA SER A 207 -2.99 -6.19 8.70
C SER A 207 -2.13 -5.98 9.95
N VAL A 208 -2.51 -5.08 10.84
CA VAL A 208 -1.73 -4.71 12.04
C VAL A 208 -2.61 -4.81 13.27
N PHE A 209 -2.22 -5.67 14.21
CA PHE A 209 -2.88 -5.74 15.50
C PHE A 209 -2.56 -4.51 16.34
N ILE A 210 -3.59 -3.87 16.88
CA ILE A 210 -3.43 -2.70 17.75
C ILE A 210 -4.03 -3.04 19.12
N PRO A 211 -3.22 -3.05 20.19
CA PRO A 211 -3.68 -3.49 21.51
C PRO A 211 -4.62 -2.48 22.17
N HIS A 212 -4.46 -1.19 21.88
CA HIS A 212 -5.29 -0.14 22.45
C HIS A 212 -6.36 0.31 21.46
N VAL A 213 -7.62 0.14 21.86
CA VAL A 213 -8.80 0.58 21.10
C VAL A 213 -9.49 1.67 21.92
N GLU A 214 -9.57 2.88 21.33
CA GLU A 214 -10.30 4.01 21.92
C GLU A 214 -11.81 3.70 22.00
N PRO A 215 -12.57 4.37 22.88
CA PRO A 215 -14.01 4.18 22.96
C PRO A 215 -14.70 4.35 21.61
N ILE A 216 -15.59 3.42 21.27
CA ILE A 216 -16.33 3.38 20.01
C ILE A 216 -17.78 3.76 20.31
N SER A 217 -18.32 4.73 19.59
CA SER A 217 -19.72 5.14 19.69
C SER A 217 -20.45 4.77 18.40
N LEU A 218 -21.52 3.96 18.51
CA LEU A 218 -22.35 3.48 17.41
C LEU A 218 -23.81 3.92 17.58
N SER A 219 -24.33 4.77 16.69
CA SER A 219 -25.74 5.16 16.64
C SER A 219 -26.49 4.35 15.59
N LEU A 220 -26.70 3.07 15.87
CA LEU A 220 -27.32 2.10 14.98
C LEU A 220 -28.33 1.26 15.75
N GLY A 221 -29.54 1.10 15.19
CA GLY A 221 -30.53 0.18 15.75
C GLY A 221 -30.10 -1.29 15.68
N ALA A 222 -29.32 -1.66 14.65
CA ALA A 222 -28.74 -3.00 14.53
C ALA A 222 -27.35 -2.98 13.90
N PHE A 223 -26.45 -3.78 14.47
CA PHE A 223 -25.13 -4.08 13.92
C PHE A 223 -24.71 -5.47 14.40
N TYR A 224 -23.76 -6.10 13.71
CA TYR A 224 -23.26 -7.40 14.13
C TYR A 224 -21.74 -7.48 14.04
N ILE A 225 -21.18 -8.41 14.80
CA ILE A 225 -19.77 -8.73 14.77
C ILE A 225 -19.57 -10.17 14.31
N LYS A 226 -18.48 -10.38 13.59
CA LYS A 226 -17.90 -11.72 13.39
C LYS A 226 -16.52 -11.70 14.01
N TYR A 227 -16.23 -12.67 14.86
CA TYR A 227 -14.97 -12.71 15.58
C TYR A 227 -14.41 -14.13 15.61
N TYR A 228 -13.08 -14.20 15.71
CA TYR A 228 -12.30 -15.40 15.89
C TYR A 228 -11.38 -15.21 17.08
N GLY A 229 -11.49 -16.10 18.06
CA GLY A 229 -10.69 -16.12 19.27
C GLY A 229 -11.21 -15.24 20.40
N GLY A 230 -10.52 -15.23 21.55
CA GLY A 230 -11.02 -14.57 22.76
C GLY A 230 -10.96 -13.04 22.71
N VAL A 231 -12.11 -12.38 22.91
CA VAL A 231 -12.26 -10.92 22.96
C VAL A 231 -13.17 -10.52 24.11
N SER A 232 -12.91 -9.41 24.78
CA SER A 232 -13.82 -8.86 25.77
C SER A 232 -13.87 -7.34 25.70
N PHE A 233 -15.04 -6.77 25.97
CA PHE A 233 -15.27 -5.33 26.04
C PHE A 233 -16.55 -5.06 26.82
N SER A 234 -16.71 -3.83 27.31
CA SER A 234 -17.99 -3.38 27.86
C SER A 234 -18.84 -2.74 26.76
N ILE A 235 -20.15 -2.90 26.86
CA ILE A 235 -21.13 -2.29 25.97
C ILE A 235 -22.21 -1.59 26.81
N THR A 236 -22.52 -0.35 26.45
CA THR A 236 -23.45 0.51 27.19
C THR A 236 -24.39 1.25 26.22
N PRO A 237 -25.68 1.40 26.54
CA PRO A 237 -26.63 2.15 25.71
C PRO A 237 -26.50 3.66 25.96
N GLU A 238 -25.35 4.21 25.64
CA GLU A 238 -25.05 5.64 25.79
C GLU A 238 -24.26 6.16 24.57
N TYR A 239 -24.27 7.49 24.40
CA TYR A 239 -23.48 8.14 23.37
C TYR A 239 -22.17 8.68 23.94
N TYR A 240 -21.06 8.36 23.28
CA TYR A 240 -19.77 8.99 23.49
C TYR A 240 -19.43 9.91 22.31
N ASP A 241 -19.05 11.16 22.62
CA ASP A 241 -18.55 12.13 21.63
C ASP A 241 -17.02 12.06 21.58
N VAL A 242 -16.47 11.71 20.42
CA VAL A 242 -15.02 11.63 20.23
C VAL A 242 -14.38 12.99 19.96
N ASN A 243 -15.16 14.04 19.70
CA ASN A 243 -14.62 15.36 19.43
C ASN A 243 -13.87 15.92 20.64
N GLU A 244 -12.71 16.52 20.38
CA GLU A 244 -11.77 17.07 21.37
C GLU A 244 -11.17 16.02 22.33
N SER A 245 -11.42 14.73 22.08
CA SER A 245 -10.78 13.65 22.83
C SER A 245 -9.27 13.58 22.55
N THR A 246 -8.55 12.91 23.44
CA THR A 246 -7.12 12.64 23.29
C THR A 246 -6.90 11.13 23.33
N THR A 247 -6.15 10.59 22.38
CA THR A 247 -5.81 9.15 22.35
C THR A 247 -5.07 8.76 23.61
N GLN A 248 -5.26 7.55 24.15
CA GLN A 248 -4.64 7.17 25.43
C GLN A 248 -3.30 6.43 25.27
N SER A 249 -2.95 6.05 24.04
CA SER A 249 -1.74 5.29 23.71
C SER A 249 -1.08 5.83 22.44
N PHE A 250 0.26 5.68 22.34
CA PHE A 250 1.02 5.99 21.13
C PHE A 250 0.62 5.11 19.94
N THR A 251 0.35 3.82 20.21
CA THR A 251 -0.19 2.86 19.23
C THR A 251 -1.67 2.66 19.56
N THR A 252 -2.55 3.21 18.73
CA THR A 252 -4.00 3.21 19.01
C THR A 252 -4.85 3.11 17.74
N THR A 253 -6.08 2.64 17.87
CA THR A 253 -7.12 2.74 16.86
C THR A 253 -8.39 3.23 17.53
N GLY A 254 -9.14 4.07 16.84
CA GLY A 254 -10.44 4.50 17.31
C GLY A 254 -11.40 4.64 16.16
N PHE A 255 -12.57 5.17 16.49
CA PHE A 255 -13.69 5.17 15.58
C PHE A 255 -14.50 6.45 15.68
N TYR A 256 -14.97 6.92 14.54
CA TYR A 256 -15.97 7.96 14.43
C TYR A 256 -17.03 7.53 13.42
N MET A 257 -18.29 7.79 13.74
CA MET A 257 -19.35 7.68 12.76
C MET A 257 -20.20 8.93 12.70
N LYS A 258 -20.74 9.15 11.51
CA LYS A 258 -21.84 10.06 11.29
C LYS A 258 -23.09 9.24 10.95
N PRO A 259 -24.14 9.23 11.81
CA PRO A 259 -25.43 8.67 11.51
C PRO A 259 -26.17 9.45 10.41
N MET A 260 -27.19 8.81 9.84
CA MET A 260 -28.07 9.41 8.84
C MET A 260 -28.84 10.60 9.44
N ASN A 261 -29.05 11.66 8.64
CA ASN A 261 -29.77 12.87 9.02
C ASN A 261 -29.11 13.73 10.11
N GLN A 262 -27.88 13.42 10.51
CA GLN A 262 -27.09 14.31 11.37
C GLN A 262 -26.56 15.50 10.56
N LEU A 263 -26.61 16.69 11.17
CA LEU A 263 -25.87 17.86 10.69
C LEU A 263 -24.37 17.60 10.66
N GLU A 264 -23.69 18.31 9.78
CA GLU A 264 -22.24 18.17 9.61
C GLU A 264 -21.53 18.75 10.84
N LYS A 265 -20.52 18.03 11.31
CA LYS A 265 -19.67 18.41 12.43
C LYS A 265 -18.22 18.16 12.02
N ASN A 266 -17.37 19.13 12.29
CA ASN A 266 -15.93 18.92 12.25
C ASN A 266 -15.49 18.33 13.58
N VAL A 267 -14.78 17.22 13.52
CA VAL A 267 -14.33 16.46 14.67
C VAL A 267 -12.82 16.51 14.72
N THR A 268 -12.28 16.94 15.85
CA THR A 268 -10.85 16.98 16.12
C THR A 268 -10.52 15.95 17.18
N ILE A 269 -9.47 15.14 16.96
CA ILE A 269 -9.00 14.12 17.90
C ILE A 269 -7.52 14.38 18.12
N ASN A 270 -7.13 14.71 19.34
CA ASN A 270 -5.74 14.95 19.70
C ASN A 270 -4.99 13.62 19.80
N THR A 271 -3.81 13.54 19.23
CA THR A 271 -3.00 12.34 19.22
C THR A 271 -1.80 12.49 20.15
N ILE A 272 -1.68 11.59 21.12
CA ILE A 272 -0.44 11.46 21.92
C ILE A 272 0.68 10.99 20.98
N ARG A 273 1.84 11.64 21.09
CA ARG A 273 3.00 11.36 20.26
C ARG A 273 4.29 11.56 21.03
N ASP A 274 5.30 10.80 20.64
CA ASP A 274 6.66 10.99 21.11
C ASP A 274 7.48 11.57 19.94
N PRO A 275 8.10 12.75 20.09
CA PRO A 275 8.98 13.31 19.06
C PRO A 275 10.12 12.38 18.62
N ALA A 276 10.52 11.40 19.44
CA ALA A 276 11.54 10.41 19.08
C ALA A 276 11.03 9.32 18.11
N TYR A 277 9.72 9.28 17.83
CA TYR A 277 9.10 8.29 16.97
C TYR A 277 8.34 8.95 15.82
N PHE A 278 8.60 8.49 14.61
CA PHE A 278 7.70 8.71 13.48
C PHE A 278 6.57 7.71 13.53
N GLY A 279 5.69 7.74 12.53
CA GLY A 279 4.67 6.72 12.43
C GLY A 279 3.70 7.00 11.31
N VAL A 280 2.71 6.13 11.25
CA VAL A 280 1.63 6.22 10.28
C VAL A 280 0.37 6.62 11.02
N THR A 281 -0.23 7.73 10.58
CA THR A 281 -1.61 8.08 10.93
C THR A 281 -2.48 7.84 9.72
N GLY A 282 -3.51 7.02 9.84
CA GLY A 282 -4.39 6.71 8.73
C GLY A 282 -5.82 6.43 9.14
N ASN A 283 -6.65 6.16 8.15
CA ASN A 283 -8.04 5.80 8.31
C ASN A 283 -8.49 4.76 7.29
N ASN A 284 -9.58 4.08 7.65
CA ASN A 284 -10.45 3.33 6.78
C ASN A 284 -11.84 3.97 6.80
N LEU A 285 -12.33 4.36 5.63
CA LEU A 285 -13.63 4.99 5.47
C LEU A 285 -14.58 4.08 4.68
N VAL A 286 -15.78 3.85 5.21
CA VAL A 286 -16.89 3.14 4.55
C VAL A 286 -18.16 3.94 4.77
N GLY A 287 -19.08 3.96 3.80
CA GLY A 287 -20.37 4.61 4.02
C GLY A 287 -21.22 4.75 2.78
N THR A 288 -22.44 5.24 3.00
CA THR A 288 -23.40 5.53 1.93
C THR A 288 -23.79 7.00 2.02
N VAL A 289 -23.28 7.80 1.08
CA VAL A 289 -23.54 9.24 1.02
C VAL A 289 -24.01 9.69 -0.37
N PRO A 290 -24.74 10.82 -0.46
CA PRO A 290 -25.12 11.42 -1.74
C PRO A 290 -23.93 11.63 -2.69
N ILE A 291 -24.20 11.69 -4.00
CA ILE A 291 -23.15 11.79 -5.04
C ILE A 291 -22.22 12.99 -4.84
N ASN A 292 -22.76 14.10 -4.31
CA ASN A 292 -22.03 15.34 -4.10
C ASN A 292 -21.39 15.45 -2.70
N ALA A 293 -21.62 14.46 -1.84
CA ALA A 293 -21.09 14.46 -0.48
C ALA A 293 -19.62 14.08 -0.46
N LYS A 294 -18.86 14.74 0.41
CA LYS A 294 -17.42 14.51 0.60
C LYS A 294 -17.10 14.39 2.08
N VAL A 295 -16.21 13.46 2.40
CA VAL A 295 -15.61 13.32 3.73
C VAL A 295 -14.14 13.67 3.62
N VAL A 296 -13.68 14.49 4.57
CA VAL A 296 -12.30 14.95 4.70
C VAL A 296 -11.70 14.24 5.91
N PHE A 297 -10.54 13.64 5.72
CA PHE A 297 -9.67 13.20 6.80
C PHE A 297 -8.35 13.94 6.68
N GLY A 298 -7.96 14.64 7.73
CA GLY A 298 -6.75 15.42 7.81
C GLY A 298 -5.90 15.05 9.02
N VAL A 299 -4.59 15.20 8.88
CA VAL A 299 -3.61 15.08 9.96
C VAL A 299 -2.85 16.39 10.00
N HIS A 300 -2.88 17.05 11.16
CA HIS A 300 -2.24 18.33 11.38
C HIS A 300 -0.97 18.15 12.22
N ASP A 301 0.13 18.79 11.83
CA ASP A 301 1.39 18.80 12.57
C ASP A 301 2.05 20.18 12.48
N GLY A 302 1.84 21.01 13.51
CA GLY A 302 2.37 22.37 13.55
C GLY A 302 1.72 23.27 12.51
N THR A 303 2.43 23.58 11.43
CA THR A 303 1.89 24.35 10.28
C THR A 303 1.54 23.47 9.09
N ASN A 304 1.87 22.17 9.16
CA ASN A 304 1.64 21.23 8.07
C ASN A 304 0.27 20.57 8.23
N PHE A 305 -0.51 20.57 7.17
CA PHE A 305 -1.80 19.88 7.13
C PHE A 305 -1.86 18.95 5.92
N ILE A 306 -1.91 17.65 6.18
CA ILE A 306 -2.00 16.63 5.15
C ILE A 306 -3.41 16.06 5.19
N GLN A 307 -4.17 16.21 4.11
CA GLN A 307 -5.56 15.77 4.06
C GLN A 307 -5.88 14.98 2.80
N ASN A 308 -6.92 14.16 2.91
CA ASN A 308 -7.56 13.47 1.81
C ASN A 308 -9.06 13.74 1.83
N THR A 309 -9.64 13.93 0.65
CA THR A 309 -11.06 14.18 0.47
C THR A 309 -11.63 13.16 -0.49
N VAL A 310 -12.56 12.35 -0.01
CA VAL A 310 -13.14 11.23 -0.77
C VAL A 310 -14.64 11.13 -0.52
N ARG A 311 -15.34 10.49 -1.46
CA ARG A 311 -16.74 10.12 -1.29
C ARG A 311 -16.80 8.70 -0.71
N PRO A 312 -17.36 8.49 0.50
CA PRO A 312 -17.63 7.17 1.03
C PRO A 312 -18.43 6.29 0.05
N VAL A 313 -18.04 5.02 -0.03
CA VAL A 313 -18.75 3.96 -0.73
C VAL A 313 -18.85 2.74 0.18
N ASP A 314 -19.63 1.74 -0.24
CA ASP A 314 -19.82 0.47 0.46
C ASP A 314 -18.60 -0.48 0.32
N GLN A 315 -17.40 0.07 0.42
CA GLN A 315 -16.10 -0.61 0.45
C GLN A 315 -15.09 0.28 1.18
N ILE A 316 -14.13 -0.32 1.89
CA ILE A 316 -13.07 0.42 2.58
C ILE A 316 -12.24 1.26 1.61
N LEU A 317 -12.27 2.57 1.82
CA LEU A 317 -11.34 3.53 1.24
C LEU A 317 -10.30 3.90 2.31
N GLY A 318 -9.08 3.41 2.12
CA GLY A 318 -7.97 3.68 3.04
C GLY A 318 -7.18 4.93 2.64
N PHE A 319 -6.77 5.72 3.63
CA PHE A 319 -5.77 6.77 3.46
C PHE A 319 -4.80 6.78 4.64
N SER A 320 -3.53 7.08 4.37
CA SER A 320 -2.51 7.14 5.42
C SER A 320 -1.46 8.19 5.10
N THR A 321 -0.94 8.82 6.15
CA THR A 321 0.20 9.72 6.14
C THR A 321 1.42 9.02 6.75
N ASP A 322 2.63 9.46 6.41
CA ASP A 322 3.88 8.96 7.03
C ASP A 322 4.33 9.86 8.21
N THR A 323 3.35 10.44 8.92
CA THR A 323 3.52 11.35 10.06
C THR A 323 2.52 11.04 11.18
N ILE A 324 2.94 11.23 12.43
CA ILE A 324 2.02 11.31 13.57
C ILE A 324 1.71 12.78 13.83
N GLY A 325 0.47 13.19 13.57
CA GLY A 325 0.02 14.55 13.80
C GLY A 325 -0.02 14.95 15.27
N GLN A 326 -0.32 16.22 15.55
CA GLN A 326 -0.82 16.68 16.84
C GLN A 326 -2.30 16.33 16.98
N ASP A 327 -3.03 16.44 15.87
CA ASP A 327 -4.46 16.15 15.80
C ASP A 327 -4.87 15.53 14.46
N ILE A 328 -5.93 14.75 14.53
CA ILE A 328 -6.69 14.21 13.41
C ILE A 328 -7.94 15.06 13.26
N GLN A 329 -8.23 15.51 12.04
CA GLN A 329 -9.45 16.25 11.72
C GLN A 329 -10.32 15.44 10.77
N ILE A 330 -11.59 15.31 11.13
CA ILE A 330 -12.60 14.64 10.33
C ILE A 330 -13.71 15.65 10.04
N GLY A 331 -14.01 15.87 8.76
CA GLY A 331 -15.07 16.76 8.34
C GLY A 331 -15.90 16.14 7.22
N SER A 332 -17.07 16.71 6.95
CA SER A 332 -17.88 16.33 5.81
C SER A 332 -18.64 17.52 5.24
N ALA A 333 -18.89 17.50 3.93
CA ALA A 333 -19.67 18.52 3.22
C ALA A 333 -20.74 17.86 2.32
N ASN A 334 -21.91 18.50 2.19
CA ASN A 334 -23.08 18.05 1.43
C ASN A 334 -23.59 16.63 1.77
N GLY A 335 -23.37 16.15 3.00
CA GLY A 335 -23.72 14.82 3.48
C GLY A 335 -24.89 14.67 4.47
N PRO A 336 -25.82 15.61 4.76
CA PRO A 336 -26.87 15.41 5.77
C PRO A 336 -27.67 14.12 5.60
N ALA A 337 -28.00 13.75 4.36
CA ALA A 337 -28.77 12.55 4.03
C ALA A 337 -27.94 11.25 3.95
N GLY A 338 -26.66 11.28 4.35
CA GLY A 338 -25.74 10.15 4.26
C GLY A 338 -25.12 9.79 5.61
N GLU A 339 -24.68 8.54 5.72
CA GLU A 339 -23.96 8.00 6.86
C GLU A 339 -22.58 7.50 6.43
N TYR A 340 -21.62 7.59 7.35
CA TYR A 340 -20.29 7.03 7.14
C TYR A 340 -19.64 6.63 8.45
N PHE A 341 -18.69 5.72 8.32
CA PHE A 341 -17.94 5.11 9.41
C PHE A 341 -16.45 5.26 9.10
N LEU A 342 -15.70 5.79 10.04
CA LEU A 342 -14.28 6.07 9.91
C LEU A 342 -13.54 5.44 11.09
N GLN A 343 -12.79 4.37 10.81
CA GLN A 343 -11.82 3.83 11.74
C GLN A 343 -10.48 4.53 11.52
N TYR A 344 -9.94 5.20 12.53
CA TYR A 344 -8.61 5.79 12.47
C TYR A 344 -7.60 4.94 13.23
N TYR A 345 -6.33 5.07 12.87
CA TYR A 345 -5.23 4.38 13.54
C TYR A 345 -3.96 5.23 13.55
N VAL A 346 -3.21 5.10 14.65
CA VAL A 346 -1.89 5.71 14.85
C VAL A 346 -0.93 4.58 15.19
N ILE A 347 0.12 4.43 14.37
CA ILE A 347 1.11 3.37 14.51
C ILE A 347 2.51 4.02 14.55
N PRO A 348 3.14 4.12 15.72
CA PRO A 348 4.49 4.62 15.83
C PRO A 348 5.49 3.63 15.23
N SER A 349 6.54 4.19 14.68
CA SER A 349 7.68 3.51 14.10
C SER A 349 8.94 4.21 14.63
N PRO A 350 9.91 3.48 15.17
CA PRO A 350 11.14 4.09 15.67
C PRO A 350 11.81 4.94 14.59
N THR A 351 12.36 6.09 14.97
CA THR A 351 13.17 6.90 14.05
C THR A 351 14.38 6.11 13.55
N VAL A 352 14.99 5.34 14.45
CA VAL A 352 16.09 4.41 14.18
C VAL A 352 15.62 2.98 14.48
N VAL A 353 15.59 2.13 13.46
CA VAL A 353 15.22 0.71 13.58
C VAL A 353 16.46 -0.14 13.43
N THR A 354 16.80 -0.90 14.46
CA THR A 354 17.86 -1.93 14.41
C THR A 354 17.20 -3.30 14.36
N ILE A 355 17.39 -4.03 13.27
CA ILE A 355 16.83 -5.37 13.10
C ILE A 355 17.91 -6.37 12.70
N PRO A 356 17.82 -7.63 13.19
CA PRO A 356 18.66 -8.69 12.66
C PRO A 356 18.29 -8.91 11.19
N TYR A 357 19.29 -8.87 10.31
CA TYR A 357 19.10 -9.11 8.90
C TYR A 357 18.72 -10.58 8.67
N LYS A 358 17.62 -10.79 7.95
CA LYS A 358 17.20 -12.11 7.46
C LYS A 358 16.97 -12.01 5.95
N PRO A 359 17.53 -12.91 5.12
CA PRO A 359 17.31 -12.89 3.69
C PRO A 359 15.83 -13.12 3.39
N THR A 360 15.19 -12.12 2.77
CA THR A 360 13.73 -12.03 2.66
C THR A 360 13.11 -12.79 1.49
N ARG A 361 13.88 -13.44 0.60
CA ARG A 361 13.35 -14.05 -0.64
C ARG A 361 14.06 -15.33 -1.06
N GLU A 362 13.28 -16.39 -1.27
CA GLU A 362 13.75 -17.68 -1.82
C GLU A 362 13.98 -17.64 -3.35
N ASN A 363 13.39 -16.68 -4.08
CA ASN A 363 13.43 -16.61 -5.55
C ASN A 363 14.51 -15.67 -6.14
N SER A 364 15.43 -15.13 -5.34
CA SER A 364 16.44 -14.14 -5.78
C SER A 364 17.67 -14.75 -6.46
N ILE A 365 17.91 -16.04 -6.30
CA ILE A 365 19.09 -16.74 -6.86
C ILE A 365 19.07 -16.71 -8.40
N ASN A 366 17.93 -17.00 -9.02
CA ASN A 366 17.79 -17.03 -10.49
C ASN A 366 18.07 -15.66 -11.12
N LEU A 367 17.66 -14.59 -10.43
CA LEU A 367 17.93 -13.23 -10.86
C LEU A 367 19.42 -12.91 -10.82
N ALA A 368 20.10 -13.23 -9.71
CA ALA A 368 21.53 -12.99 -9.59
C ALA A 368 22.34 -13.76 -10.63
N PHE A 369 21.96 -15.01 -10.94
CA PHE A 369 22.57 -15.77 -12.03
C PHE A 369 22.36 -15.10 -13.39
N ALA A 370 21.15 -14.64 -13.70
CA ALA A 370 20.88 -13.91 -14.93
C ALA A 370 21.74 -12.64 -15.02
N GLN A 371 21.86 -11.88 -13.92
CA GLN A 371 22.68 -10.66 -13.83
C GLN A 371 24.16 -10.94 -14.02
N LEU A 372 24.70 -12.01 -13.44
CA LEU A 372 26.08 -12.41 -13.68
C LEU A 372 26.30 -12.86 -15.13
N ALA A 373 25.36 -13.60 -15.70
CA ALA A 373 25.49 -14.17 -17.03
C ALA A 373 25.65 -13.10 -18.12
N TYR A 374 24.95 -11.96 -18.03
CA TYR A 374 25.18 -10.85 -18.95
C TYR A 374 26.19 -9.82 -18.42
N GLY A 375 26.28 -9.63 -17.11
CA GLY A 375 27.13 -8.61 -16.49
C GLY A 375 28.62 -8.93 -16.59
N ALA A 376 29.02 -10.17 -16.30
CA ALA A 376 30.43 -10.56 -16.35
C ALA A 376 31.05 -10.44 -17.76
N PRO A 377 30.38 -10.91 -18.85
CA PRO A 377 30.86 -10.65 -20.21
C PRO A 377 30.94 -9.16 -20.55
N SER A 378 29.97 -8.36 -20.10
CA SER A 378 29.95 -6.91 -20.34
C SER A 378 31.13 -6.21 -19.67
N ILE A 379 31.44 -6.54 -18.40
CA ILE A 379 32.58 -5.98 -17.66
C ILE A 379 33.91 -6.42 -18.29
N ALA A 380 34.02 -7.67 -18.73
CA ALA A 380 35.20 -8.14 -19.46
C ALA A 380 35.41 -7.32 -20.74
N LEU A 381 34.34 -7.05 -21.48
CA LEU A 381 34.38 -6.22 -22.69
C LEU A 381 34.74 -4.75 -22.38
N MET A 382 34.16 -4.17 -21.34
CA MET A 382 34.49 -2.80 -20.89
C MET A 382 35.95 -2.68 -20.48
N THR A 383 36.46 -3.65 -19.73
CA THR A 383 37.85 -3.71 -19.29
C THR A 383 38.80 -3.84 -20.48
N TYR A 384 38.46 -4.71 -21.44
CA TYR A 384 39.19 -4.84 -22.70
C TYR A 384 39.23 -3.50 -23.45
N LEU A 385 38.09 -2.84 -23.64
CA LEU A 385 38.02 -1.55 -24.34
C LEU A 385 38.75 -0.44 -23.57
N LEU A 386 38.68 -0.42 -22.24
CA LEU A 386 39.38 0.55 -21.40
C LEU A 386 40.90 0.49 -21.64
N VAL A 387 41.48 -0.71 -21.63
CA VAL A 387 42.91 -0.93 -21.89
C VAL A 387 43.25 -0.65 -23.36
N PHE A 388 42.44 -1.16 -24.29
CA PHE A 388 42.68 -1.04 -25.73
C PHE A 388 42.68 0.41 -26.22
N LEU A 389 41.69 1.21 -25.79
CA LEU A 389 41.62 2.64 -26.10
C LEU A 389 42.78 3.43 -25.46
N GLY A 390 43.38 2.90 -24.40
CA GLY A 390 44.49 3.53 -23.69
C GLY A 390 45.84 3.34 -24.36
N VAL A 391 46.08 2.15 -24.91
CA VAL A 391 47.38 1.73 -25.44
C VAL A 391 47.55 2.08 -26.92
N ASN A 392 46.47 2.05 -27.71
CA ASN A 392 46.58 2.19 -29.16
C ASN A 392 46.62 3.66 -29.60
N LYS A 393 47.69 4.04 -30.32
CA LYS A 393 47.92 5.40 -30.84
C LYS A 393 46.81 5.91 -31.77
N LYS A 394 45.96 5.03 -32.33
CA LYS A 394 44.80 5.42 -33.14
C LYS A 394 43.72 6.17 -32.34
N TYR A 395 43.69 6.03 -31.00
CA TYR A 395 42.67 6.62 -30.12
C TYR A 395 43.19 7.80 -29.27
N ILE A 396 44.18 8.55 -29.77
CA ILE A 396 44.75 9.72 -29.07
C ILE A 396 43.73 10.87 -28.88
N ASN A 397 42.64 10.89 -29.64
CA ASN A 397 41.63 11.95 -29.57
C ASN A 397 41.04 12.08 -28.14
N SER A 398 40.95 13.32 -27.66
CA SER A 398 40.44 13.65 -26.32
C SER A 398 39.06 13.07 -25.98
N PHE A 399 38.21 12.80 -26.98
CA PHE A 399 36.91 12.13 -26.78
C PHE A 399 37.09 10.73 -26.15
N TYR A 400 38.07 9.95 -26.62
CA TYR A 400 38.29 8.60 -26.09
C TYR A 400 38.82 8.61 -24.66
N ARG A 401 39.51 9.68 -24.22
CA ARG A 401 39.93 9.84 -22.82
C ARG A 401 38.73 10.03 -21.87
N LEU A 402 37.70 10.74 -22.31
CA LEU A 402 36.44 10.86 -21.56
C LEU A 402 35.67 9.53 -21.54
N VAL A 403 35.64 8.82 -22.67
CA VAL A 403 35.07 7.46 -22.75
C VAL A 403 35.78 6.51 -21.78
N GLN A 404 37.11 6.57 -21.66
CA GLN A 404 37.86 5.76 -20.70
C GLN A 404 37.49 6.07 -19.24
N MET A 405 37.33 7.35 -18.89
CA MET A 405 36.88 7.74 -17.55
C MET A 405 35.47 7.22 -17.24
N ASP A 406 34.57 7.28 -18.21
CA ASP A 406 33.21 6.77 -18.08
C ASP A 406 33.17 5.24 -17.95
N LEU A 407 33.93 4.52 -18.79
CA LEU A 407 34.09 3.06 -18.69
C LEU A 407 34.62 2.64 -17.32
N LEU A 408 35.65 3.32 -16.79
CA LEU A 408 36.19 3.04 -15.47
C LEU A 408 35.15 3.29 -14.37
N THR A 409 34.42 4.41 -14.44
CA THR A 409 33.37 4.75 -13.48
C THR A 409 32.29 3.67 -13.45
N ASN A 410 31.82 3.24 -14.61
CA ASN A 410 30.77 2.22 -14.74
C ASN A 410 31.23 0.83 -14.27
N ILE A 411 32.50 0.46 -14.50
CA ILE A 411 33.08 -0.80 -13.97
C ILE A 411 33.06 -0.78 -12.44
N ILE A 412 33.59 0.28 -11.82
CA ILE A 412 33.67 0.36 -10.36
C ILE A 412 32.27 0.44 -9.74
N CYS A 413 31.35 1.19 -10.34
CA CYS A 413 29.96 1.26 -9.90
C CYS A 413 29.28 -0.13 -9.90
N TRP A 414 29.41 -0.87 -11.00
CA TRP A 414 28.80 -2.19 -11.10
C TRP A 414 29.40 -3.18 -10.08
N LEU A 415 30.71 -3.16 -9.87
CA LEU A 415 31.34 -3.98 -8.83
C LEU A 415 30.87 -3.59 -7.42
N ASN A 416 30.77 -2.29 -7.13
CA ASN A 416 30.29 -1.78 -5.84
C ASN A 416 28.87 -2.27 -5.51
N THR A 417 27.97 -2.28 -6.50
CA THR A 417 26.58 -2.73 -6.30
C THR A 417 26.46 -4.20 -5.85
N TRP A 418 27.47 -5.05 -6.07
CA TRP A 418 27.47 -6.42 -5.54
C TRP A 418 27.69 -6.49 -4.02
N ILE A 419 28.38 -5.50 -3.44
CA ILE A 419 28.71 -5.48 -2.02
C ILE A 419 27.52 -4.99 -1.19
N SER A 420 26.89 -3.87 -1.52
CA SER A 420 25.82 -3.30 -0.69
C SER A 420 24.40 -3.61 -1.14
N LEU A 421 24.14 -3.63 -2.44
CA LEU A 421 22.78 -3.77 -2.98
C LEU A 421 22.38 -5.24 -3.17
N ARG A 422 23.19 -6.01 -3.89
CA ARG A 422 22.83 -7.39 -4.28
C ARG A 422 23.08 -8.45 -3.20
N SER A 423 24.05 -8.21 -2.32
CA SER A 423 24.36 -9.10 -1.21
C SER A 423 23.16 -9.27 -0.27
N LEU A 424 22.37 -8.21 -0.03
CA LEU A 424 21.17 -8.24 0.81
C LEU A 424 19.99 -9.00 0.19
N ASP A 425 20.04 -9.31 -1.09
CA ASP A 425 18.99 -10.05 -1.78
C ASP A 425 19.32 -11.55 -1.89
N LEU A 426 20.57 -11.96 -1.67
CA LEU A 426 21.04 -13.32 -1.86
C LEU A 426 20.89 -14.18 -0.59
N PRO A 427 20.43 -15.45 -0.70
CA PRO A 427 20.37 -16.36 0.44
C PRO A 427 21.75 -16.71 1.05
N ILE A 428 22.82 -16.64 0.26
CA ILE A 428 24.22 -16.77 0.72
C ILE A 428 24.86 -15.43 1.12
N GLY A 429 24.09 -14.35 0.99
CA GLY A 429 24.57 -12.98 1.17
C GLY A 429 25.00 -12.67 2.60
N ASP A 430 24.37 -13.30 3.58
CA ASP A 430 24.75 -13.21 4.99
C ASP A 430 26.20 -13.67 5.22
N ARG A 431 26.56 -14.84 4.71
CA ARG A 431 27.92 -15.39 4.81
C ARG A 431 28.93 -14.53 4.05
N TYR A 432 28.54 -14.06 2.88
CA TYR A 432 29.38 -13.17 2.06
C TYR A 432 29.67 -11.84 2.78
N LEU A 433 28.66 -11.24 3.41
CA LEU A 433 28.80 -9.99 4.13
C LEU A 433 29.59 -10.14 5.43
N ILE A 434 29.35 -11.22 6.20
CA ILE A 434 30.16 -11.51 7.39
C ILE A 434 31.63 -11.67 6.99
N PHE A 435 31.93 -12.45 5.95
CA PHE A 435 33.29 -12.62 5.43
C PHE A 435 33.93 -11.30 5.01
N LEU A 436 33.19 -10.42 4.32
CA LEU A 436 33.70 -9.12 3.90
C LEU A 436 33.96 -8.17 5.07
N GLU A 437 33.04 -8.12 6.04
CA GLU A 437 33.17 -7.28 7.23
C GLU A 437 34.27 -7.77 8.18
N GLU A 438 34.59 -9.06 8.19
CA GLU A 438 35.76 -9.61 8.90
C GLU A 438 37.09 -9.17 8.26
N ILE A 439 37.14 -9.10 6.92
CA ILE A 439 38.37 -8.70 6.18
C ILE A 439 38.56 -7.18 6.18
N LEU A 440 37.48 -6.43 5.94
CA LEU A 440 37.47 -4.98 5.83
C LEU A 440 36.25 -4.43 6.60
N PRO A 441 36.39 -4.14 7.90
CA PRO A 441 35.29 -3.61 8.70
C PRO A 441 34.75 -2.30 8.13
N GLY A 442 33.42 -2.22 8.00
CA GLY A 442 32.70 -1.07 7.46
C GLY A 442 32.65 -1.01 5.93
N ILE A 443 33.12 -2.03 5.20
CA ILE A 443 33.12 -2.04 3.73
C ILE A 443 31.71 -1.94 3.15
N TRP A 444 30.71 -2.54 3.80
CA TRP A 444 29.33 -2.42 3.36
C TRP A 444 28.83 -0.98 3.48
N ASN A 445 29.14 -0.29 4.59
CA ASN A 445 28.76 1.11 4.81
C ASN A 445 29.41 2.03 3.76
N VAL A 446 30.69 1.80 3.45
CA VAL A 446 31.40 2.51 2.36
C VAL A 446 30.77 2.22 1.01
N SER A 447 30.41 0.97 0.74
CA SER A 447 29.73 0.58 -0.50
C SER A 447 28.37 1.25 -0.66
N THR A 448 27.60 1.37 0.42
CA THR A 448 26.31 2.08 0.44
C THR A 448 26.49 3.58 0.18
N PHE A 449 27.52 4.20 0.75
CA PHE A 449 27.91 5.58 0.42
C PHE A 449 28.22 5.72 -1.08
N LEU A 450 29.02 4.79 -1.62
CA LEU A 450 29.43 4.81 -3.02
C LEU A 450 28.27 4.63 -4.02
N LEU A 451 27.13 4.03 -3.62
CA LEU A 451 25.96 3.97 -4.51
C LEU A 451 25.45 5.37 -4.89
N ASN A 452 25.32 6.25 -3.90
CA ASN A 452 24.88 7.62 -4.15
C ASN A 452 25.99 8.42 -4.87
N PHE A 453 27.26 8.21 -4.50
CA PHE A 453 28.40 8.78 -5.21
C PHE A 453 28.33 8.52 -6.72
N PHE A 454 28.15 7.26 -7.11
CA PHE A 454 28.17 6.87 -8.53
C PHE A 454 26.98 7.43 -9.31
N PHE A 455 25.81 7.61 -8.69
CA PHE A 455 24.68 8.27 -9.34
C PHE A 455 25.06 9.67 -9.88
N HIS A 456 25.80 10.45 -9.09
CA HIS A 456 26.27 11.77 -9.52
C HIS A 456 27.46 11.66 -10.51
N MET A 457 28.41 10.78 -10.23
CA MET A 457 29.62 10.63 -11.04
C MET A 457 29.31 10.17 -12.47
N GLN A 458 28.46 9.15 -12.62
CA GLN A 458 28.02 8.62 -13.91
C GLN A 458 27.23 9.66 -14.72
N PHE A 459 26.47 10.54 -14.04
CA PHE A 459 25.80 11.64 -14.71
C PHE A 459 26.80 12.66 -15.25
N CYS A 460 27.77 13.08 -14.43
CA CYS A 460 28.79 14.03 -14.83
C CYS A 460 29.63 13.49 -15.99
N SER A 461 30.01 12.21 -15.97
CA SER A 461 30.75 11.58 -17.05
C SER A 461 29.94 11.52 -18.35
N ALA A 462 28.67 11.12 -18.30
CA ALA A 462 27.78 11.11 -19.46
C ALA A 462 27.55 12.51 -20.05
N ALA A 463 27.28 13.50 -19.20
CA ALA A 463 27.11 14.89 -19.62
C ALA A 463 28.38 15.46 -20.26
N SER A 464 29.56 15.14 -19.72
CA SER A 464 30.85 15.62 -20.23
C SER A 464 31.10 15.23 -21.68
N MET A 465 30.65 14.04 -22.13
CA MET A 465 30.75 13.64 -23.53
C MET A 465 29.92 14.52 -24.45
N SER A 466 28.71 14.92 -24.02
CA SER A 466 27.87 15.86 -24.79
C SER A 466 28.48 17.26 -24.84
N VAL A 467 29.03 17.74 -23.71
CA VAL A 467 29.73 19.04 -23.65
C VAL A 467 30.99 19.02 -24.52
N HIS A 468 31.75 17.92 -24.51
CA HIS A 468 32.88 17.72 -25.41
C HIS A 468 32.45 17.88 -26.87
N ARG A 469 31.34 17.23 -27.28
CA ARG A 469 30.83 17.38 -28.65
C ARG A 469 30.45 18.80 -29.00
N ILE A 470 29.76 19.53 -28.11
CA ILE A 470 29.43 20.95 -28.33
C ILE A 470 30.72 21.76 -28.51
N SER A 471 31.69 21.59 -27.61
CA SER A 471 32.97 22.32 -27.68
C SER A 471 33.81 21.97 -28.91
N ALA A 472 33.79 20.70 -29.35
CA ALA A 472 34.49 20.25 -30.54
C ALA A 472 33.92 20.87 -31.81
N ILE A 473 32.61 21.16 -31.79
CA ILE A 473 31.94 21.81 -32.91
C ILE A 473 32.13 23.33 -32.90
N LEU A 474 32.01 23.98 -31.73
CA LEU A 474 32.12 25.44 -31.61
C LEU A 474 33.57 25.94 -31.65
N TYR A 475 34.53 25.15 -31.14
CA TYR A 475 35.92 25.55 -30.94
C TYR A 475 36.90 24.55 -31.57
N TYR A 476 36.74 24.28 -32.87
CA TYR A 476 37.43 23.21 -33.62
C TYR A 476 38.97 23.20 -33.46
N THR A 477 39.64 24.35 -33.34
CA THR A 477 41.11 24.42 -33.22
C THR A 477 41.64 24.21 -31.80
N GLN A 478 40.84 24.51 -30.77
CA GLN A 478 41.32 24.57 -29.38
C GLN A 478 40.76 23.45 -28.50
N TYR A 479 39.63 22.84 -28.86
CA TYR A 479 38.95 21.86 -28.01
C TYR A 479 39.84 20.66 -27.66
N ASN A 480 40.57 20.10 -28.63
CA ASN A 480 41.31 18.87 -28.41
C ASN A 480 42.48 19.08 -27.43
N ARG A 481 43.13 20.25 -27.48
CA ARG A 481 44.20 20.64 -26.56
C ARG A 481 43.66 20.87 -25.14
N PHE A 482 42.49 21.49 -25.02
CA PHE A 482 41.84 21.70 -23.73
C PHE A 482 41.49 20.36 -23.05
N TRP A 483 40.69 19.53 -23.71
CA TRP A 483 40.22 18.27 -23.13
C TRP A 483 41.36 17.28 -22.89
N SER A 484 42.35 17.19 -23.79
CA SER A 484 43.49 16.30 -23.57
C SER A 484 44.36 16.69 -22.37
N ARG A 485 44.40 17.98 -22.00
CA ARG A 485 45.20 18.48 -20.87
C ARG A 485 44.44 18.44 -19.55
N TRP A 486 43.16 18.79 -19.56
CA TRP A 486 42.39 19.04 -18.34
C TRP A 486 41.42 17.91 -17.97
N TYR A 487 41.26 16.85 -18.77
CA TYR A 487 40.29 15.79 -18.46
C TYR A 487 40.48 15.13 -17.08
N LEU A 488 41.73 14.95 -16.62
CA LEU A 488 42.00 14.41 -15.29
C LEU A 488 41.51 15.34 -14.18
N LEU A 489 41.74 16.64 -14.32
CA LEU A 489 41.30 17.65 -13.35
C LEU A 489 39.77 17.81 -13.34
N ILE A 490 39.14 17.70 -14.51
CA ILE A 490 37.68 17.62 -14.62
C ILE A 490 37.15 16.38 -13.90
N GLY A 491 37.82 15.23 -14.03
CA GLY A 491 37.50 14.01 -13.29
C GLY A 491 37.61 14.19 -11.77
N VAL A 492 38.68 14.82 -11.28
CA VAL A 492 38.85 15.15 -9.85
C VAL A 492 37.72 16.07 -9.36
N PHE A 493 37.32 17.05 -10.16
CA PHE A 493 36.19 17.92 -9.84
C PHE A 493 34.88 17.14 -9.74
N PHE A 494 34.62 16.18 -10.65
CA PHE A 494 33.44 15.32 -10.57
C PHE A 494 33.42 14.45 -9.32
N ILE A 495 34.58 13.93 -8.90
CA ILE A 495 34.72 13.18 -7.63
C ILE A 495 34.38 14.09 -6.46
N GLY A 496 34.97 15.30 -6.39
CA GLY A 496 34.69 16.26 -5.32
C GLY A 496 33.20 16.65 -5.24
N TYR A 497 32.58 16.94 -6.39
CA TYR A 497 31.15 17.21 -6.48
C TYR A 497 30.29 16.04 -5.98
N SER A 498 30.62 14.82 -6.41
CA SER A 498 29.88 13.60 -6.04
C SER A 498 30.05 13.24 -4.56
N CYS A 499 31.11 13.68 -3.89
CA CYS A 499 31.26 13.58 -2.43
C CYS A 499 30.42 14.65 -1.71
N LEU A 500 30.40 15.89 -2.21
CA LEU A 500 29.67 17.00 -1.58
C LEU A 500 28.16 16.79 -1.54
N THR A 501 27.59 16.13 -2.54
CA THR A 501 26.14 15.84 -2.58
C THR A 501 25.68 14.86 -1.51
N GLN A 502 26.61 14.22 -0.79
CA GLN A 502 26.37 13.21 0.24
C GLN A 502 26.38 13.77 1.66
N ILE A 503 26.51 15.09 1.83
CA ILE A 503 26.39 15.75 3.13
C ILE A 503 24.98 15.47 3.71
N GLY A 504 24.91 14.77 4.83
CA GLY A 504 23.63 14.35 5.46
C GLY A 504 23.67 12.99 6.16
N GLY A 505 24.75 12.23 6.02
CA GLY A 505 24.91 10.93 6.70
C GLY A 505 24.39 9.74 5.87
N LEU A 506 24.72 8.54 6.34
CA LEU A 506 24.26 7.28 5.76
C LEU A 506 22.89 6.91 6.37
N PRO A 507 21.89 6.54 5.56
CA PRO A 507 20.56 6.20 6.07
C PRO A 507 20.50 4.81 6.71
N THR A 508 21.41 3.92 6.32
CA THR A 508 21.45 2.54 6.80
C THR A 508 22.90 2.19 7.13
N HIS A 509 23.07 1.61 8.32
CA HIS A 509 24.33 1.10 8.82
C HIS A 509 24.23 -0.41 9.02
N LEU A 510 25.29 -1.12 8.65
CA LEU A 510 25.45 -2.53 8.92
C LEU A 510 26.47 -2.71 10.05
N GLU A 511 26.10 -3.52 11.04
CA GLU A 511 26.97 -3.94 12.13
C GLU A 511 26.90 -5.46 12.30
N VAL A 512 28.04 -6.11 12.54
CA VAL A 512 28.11 -7.54 12.81
C VAL A 512 28.31 -7.73 14.32
N LEU A 513 27.33 -8.35 14.98
CA LEU A 513 27.36 -8.62 16.41
C LEU A 513 27.18 -10.13 16.62
N ASN A 514 28.16 -10.78 17.26
CA ASN A 514 28.14 -12.21 17.58
C ASN A 514 27.81 -13.13 16.39
N GLY A 515 28.38 -12.84 15.21
CA GLY A 515 28.15 -13.63 13.98
C GLY A 515 26.78 -13.42 13.33
N THR A 516 25.99 -12.46 13.80
CA THR A 516 24.71 -12.06 13.19
C THR A 516 24.80 -10.63 12.67
N ILE A 517 24.27 -10.40 11.47
CA ILE A 517 24.23 -9.06 10.85
C ILE A 517 23.02 -8.30 11.40
N TYR A 518 23.25 -7.06 11.83
CA TYR A 518 22.22 -6.10 12.20
C TYR A 518 22.22 -4.94 11.22
N LEU A 519 21.03 -4.54 10.78
CA LEU A 519 20.82 -3.36 9.96
C LEU A 519 20.13 -2.30 10.80
N THR A 520 20.82 -1.18 10.98
CA THR A 520 20.33 0.01 11.68
C THR A 520 19.92 1.04 10.62
N THR A 521 18.62 1.31 10.47
CA THR A 521 18.11 2.27 9.49
C THR A 521 17.52 3.48 10.19
N ASP A 522 17.98 4.66 9.80
CA ASP A 522 17.43 5.96 10.18
C ASP A 522 16.43 6.43 9.13
N SER A 523 15.15 6.50 9.54
CA SER A 523 14.04 6.85 8.65
C SER A 523 13.95 8.34 8.30
N GLU A 524 14.57 9.24 9.06
CA GLU A 524 14.67 10.67 8.72
C GLU A 524 15.72 10.88 7.63
N ILE A 525 16.93 10.36 7.87
CA ILE A 525 18.05 10.47 6.92
C ILE A 525 17.66 9.81 5.59
N LEU A 526 16.99 8.66 5.63
CA LEU A 526 16.49 7.98 4.44
C LEU A 526 15.52 8.85 3.62
N ARG A 527 14.53 9.47 4.27
CA ARG A 527 13.56 10.36 3.59
C ARG A 527 14.23 11.60 3.02
N PHE A 528 15.17 12.19 3.74
CA PHE A 528 15.95 13.32 3.27
C PHE A 528 16.78 12.98 2.04
N LEU A 529 17.45 11.82 2.05
CA LEU A 529 18.22 11.31 0.91
C LEU A 529 17.32 11.07 -0.32
N GLN A 530 16.15 10.44 -0.13
CA GLN A 530 15.20 10.19 -1.22
C GLN A 530 14.70 11.50 -1.86
N LYS A 531 14.36 12.52 -1.06
CA LYS A 531 13.97 13.85 -1.56
C LYS A 531 15.11 14.50 -2.34
N LYS A 532 16.35 14.43 -1.85
CA LYS A 532 17.54 14.94 -2.55
C LYS A 532 17.75 14.24 -3.89
N LEU A 533 17.72 12.91 -3.91
CA LEU A 533 17.86 12.11 -5.13
C LEU A 533 16.80 12.46 -6.16
N LEU A 534 15.56 12.70 -5.73
CA LEU A 534 14.48 13.16 -6.60
C LEU A 534 14.80 14.52 -7.22
N VAL A 535 15.19 15.51 -6.42
CA VAL A 535 15.55 16.86 -6.91
C VAL A 535 16.70 16.79 -7.91
N PHE A 536 17.77 16.06 -7.60
CA PHE A 536 18.88 15.86 -8.54
C PHE A 536 18.44 15.09 -9.79
N GLY A 537 17.59 14.08 -9.66
CA GLY A 537 17.01 13.34 -10.79
C GLY A 537 16.27 14.25 -11.78
N VAL A 538 15.43 15.16 -11.29
CA VAL A 538 14.75 16.17 -12.14
C VAL A 538 15.77 17.04 -12.87
N LEU A 539 16.72 17.62 -12.13
CA LEU A 539 17.72 18.53 -12.69
C LEU A 539 18.59 17.84 -13.75
N TYR A 540 19.01 16.60 -13.47
CA TYR A 540 19.85 15.81 -14.36
C TYR A 540 19.11 15.40 -15.63
N PHE A 541 17.85 15.02 -15.52
CA PHE A 541 17.03 14.71 -16.68
C PHE A 541 16.91 15.91 -17.62
N ILE A 542 16.57 17.09 -17.07
CA ILE A 542 16.46 18.33 -17.85
C ILE A 542 17.81 18.66 -18.50
N LEU A 543 18.92 18.57 -17.77
CA LEU A 543 20.23 18.89 -18.31
C LEU A 543 20.63 17.98 -19.48
N LEU A 544 20.40 16.66 -19.37
CA LEU A 544 20.71 15.71 -20.45
C LEU A 544 19.88 15.98 -21.70
N VAL A 545 18.59 16.30 -21.55
CA VAL A 545 17.72 16.65 -22.68
C VAL A 545 18.21 17.94 -23.34
N VAL A 546 18.52 18.98 -22.56
CA VAL A 546 19.02 20.25 -23.09
C VAL A 546 20.35 20.05 -23.82
N LEU A 547 21.29 19.31 -23.22
CA LEU A 547 22.58 18.99 -23.84
C LEU A 547 22.39 18.18 -25.13
N GLY A 548 21.55 17.14 -25.11
CA GLY A 548 21.27 16.29 -26.27
C GLY A 548 20.65 17.07 -27.44
N VAL A 549 19.64 17.90 -27.16
CA VAL A 549 19.00 18.78 -28.18
C VAL A 549 20.00 19.80 -28.72
N THR A 550 20.85 20.36 -27.86
CA THR A 550 21.88 21.34 -28.26
C THR A 550 22.90 20.69 -29.20
N VAL A 551 23.41 19.50 -28.85
CA VAL A 551 24.30 18.70 -29.70
C VAL A 551 23.65 18.42 -31.06
N ALA A 552 22.38 17.98 -31.06
CA ALA A 552 21.64 17.66 -32.29
C ALA A 552 21.47 18.88 -33.21
N ARG A 553 21.04 20.03 -32.66
CA ARG A 553 20.83 21.28 -33.41
C ARG A 553 22.12 21.81 -34.02
N ILE A 554 23.20 21.82 -33.23
CA ILE A 554 24.50 22.32 -33.68
C ILE A 554 25.07 21.38 -34.76
N ALA A 555 24.93 20.06 -34.60
CA ALA A 555 25.36 19.11 -35.61
C ALA A 555 24.58 19.23 -36.93
N LEU A 556 23.27 19.51 -36.87
CA LEU A 556 22.42 19.72 -38.05
C LEU A 556 22.83 20.95 -38.86
N ARG A 557 23.20 22.05 -38.20
CA ARG A 557 23.63 23.29 -38.88
C ARG A 557 24.91 23.13 -39.69
N ILE A 558 25.85 22.30 -39.22
CA ILE A 558 27.15 22.09 -39.91
C ILE A 558 27.05 21.06 -41.04
N LEU A 559 26.10 20.14 -40.97
CA LEU A 559 25.82 19.19 -42.05
C LEU A 559 25.41 19.88 -43.37
N GLN A 560 25.00 21.14 -43.31
CA GLN A 560 24.63 21.96 -44.48
C GLN A 560 25.84 22.64 -45.17
N GLY A 561 27.03 22.69 -44.56
CA GLY A 561 28.26 23.25 -45.15
C GLY A 561 29.39 22.23 -45.14
N ALA A 562 29.64 21.54 -46.25
CA ALA A 562 30.46 20.33 -46.29
C ALA A 562 31.97 20.58 -46.56
N THR A 563 32.84 19.95 -45.76
CA THR A 563 34.25 19.61 -46.07
C THR A 563 34.62 18.22 -45.47
N SER A 564 35.73 17.64 -45.93
CA SER A 564 36.08 16.21 -45.86
C SER A 564 36.31 15.58 -44.47
N ASP A 565 36.49 16.38 -43.40
CA ASP A 565 36.81 15.87 -42.05
C ASP A 565 35.56 15.51 -41.21
N GLN A 566 34.36 15.64 -41.79
CA GLN A 566 33.08 15.46 -41.07
C GLN A 566 32.73 14.00 -40.76
N GLY A 567 33.38 13.00 -41.36
CA GLY A 567 33.03 11.58 -41.20
C GLY A 567 33.24 11.05 -39.77
N VAL A 568 34.35 11.40 -39.13
CA VAL A 568 34.66 11.01 -37.74
C VAL A 568 33.79 11.81 -36.77
N SER A 569 33.64 13.12 -37.00
CA SER A 569 32.83 14.01 -36.15
C SER A 569 31.35 13.58 -36.10
N LYS A 570 30.75 13.17 -37.23
CA LYS A 570 29.38 12.64 -37.27
C LYS A 570 29.21 11.37 -36.42
N LYS A 571 30.19 10.46 -36.44
CA LYS A 571 30.15 9.20 -35.67
C LYS A 571 30.23 9.46 -34.16
N LEU A 572 31.18 10.30 -33.73
CA LEU A 572 31.34 10.66 -32.32
C LEU A 572 30.10 11.40 -31.77
N THR A 573 29.47 12.24 -32.59
CA THR A 573 28.20 12.89 -32.23
C THR A 573 27.05 11.90 -32.08
N ARG A 574 26.95 10.87 -32.94
CA ARG A 574 25.93 9.80 -32.78
C ARG A 574 26.16 9.00 -31.49
N ILE A 575 27.41 8.67 -31.17
CA ILE A 575 27.76 7.96 -29.92
C ILE A 575 27.31 8.77 -28.70
N ALA A 576 27.67 10.06 -28.63
CA ALA A 576 27.32 10.91 -27.51
C ALA A 576 25.80 11.11 -27.37
N LEU A 577 25.07 11.28 -28.47
CA LEU A 577 23.63 11.47 -28.47
C LEU A 577 22.89 10.18 -28.06
N THR A 578 23.28 9.03 -28.59
CA THR A 578 22.70 7.74 -28.19
C THR A 578 22.98 7.46 -26.71
N TYR A 579 24.21 7.72 -26.26
CA TYR A 579 24.57 7.50 -24.86
C TYR A 579 23.81 8.42 -23.90
N ALA A 580 23.64 9.71 -24.25
CA ALA A 580 22.82 10.64 -23.47
C ALA A 580 21.35 10.20 -23.35
N ILE A 581 20.77 9.65 -24.44
CA ILE A 581 19.41 9.11 -24.43
C ILE A 581 19.33 7.88 -23.52
N VAL A 582 20.23 6.91 -23.69
CA VAL A 582 20.23 5.68 -22.88
C VAL A 582 20.42 6.02 -21.40
N TYR A 583 21.35 6.93 -21.08
CA TYR A 583 21.62 7.34 -19.70
C TYR A 583 20.47 8.13 -19.06
N SER A 584 19.68 8.88 -19.86
CA SER A 584 18.49 9.58 -19.37
C SER A 584 17.44 8.65 -18.74
N GLY A 585 17.49 7.35 -19.05
CA GLY A 585 16.64 6.34 -18.43
C GLY A 585 16.77 6.23 -16.91
N ILE A 586 17.97 6.43 -16.35
CA ILE A 586 18.19 6.38 -14.89
C ILE A 586 17.46 7.54 -14.18
N PRO A 587 17.64 8.82 -14.57
CA PRO A 587 16.86 9.93 -14.03
C PRO A 587 15.35 9.79 -14.24
N ILE A 588 14.89 9.39 -15.44
CA ILE A 588 13.45 9.17 -15.72
C ILE A 588 12.87 8.17 -14.73
N TRP A 589 13.60 7.10 -14.45
CA TRP A 589 13.16 6.08 -13.52
C TRP A 589 13.01 6.61 -12.08
N THR A 590 13.98 7.39 -11.61
CA THR A 590 13.90 8.06 -10.31
C THR A 590 12.64 8.95 -10.19
N LEU A 591 12.24 9.59 -11.29
CA LEU A 591 10.99 10.38 -11.35
C LEU A 591 9.74 9.50 -11.28
N LEU A 592 9.70 8.42 -12.07
CA LEU A 592 8.54 7.52 -12.13
C LEU A 592 8.24 6.86 -10.77
N ASN A 593 9.27 6.48 -10.01
CA ASN A 593 9.08 5.91 -8.66
C ASN A 593 8.52 6.90 -7.63
N SER A 594 8.60 8.20 -7.89
CA SER A 594 8.11 9.23 -6.97
C SER A 594 6.63 9.55 -7.16
N ILE A 595 5.99 9.04 -8.21
CA ILE A 595 4.57 9.29 -8.53
C ILE A 595 3.71 8.14 -7.99
N SER A 596 2.94 8.40 -6.93
CA SER A 596 2.16 7.42 -6.17
C SER A 596 1.15 6.61 -7.01
N ALA A 597 0.54 7.20 -8.04
CA ALA A 597 -0.46 6.55 -8.91
C ALA A 597 0.10 5.43 -9.82
N VAL A 598 1.40 5.50 -10.13
CA VAL A 598 2.11 4.52 -10.97
C VAL A 598 2.66 3.35 -10.12
N SER A 599 2.78 3.56 -8.80
CA SER A 599 3.36 2.60 -7.85
C SER A 599 2.53 1.31 -7.69
N LEU A 600 1.21 1.35 -7.87
CA LEU A 600 0.36 0.17 -7.62
C LEU A 600 0.45 -0.88 -8.74
N PHE A 601 0.59 -0.46 -10.00
CA PHE A 601 0.77 -1.36 -11.14
C PHE A 601 2.24 -1.82 -11.28
N LEU A 602 3.21 -0.94 -10.98
CA LEU A 602 4.62 -1.29 -11.01
C LEU A 602 5.12 -2.03 -9.76
N SER A 603 4.52 -1.88 -8.57
CA SER A 603 4.98 -2.54 -7.32
C SER A 603 5.06 -4.06 -7.41
N ARG A 604 4.20 -4.71 -8.21
CA ARG A 604 4.26 -6.17 -8.46
C ARG A 604 5.44 -6.61 -9.34
N ALA A 605 6.06 -5.70 -10.11
CA ALA A 605 7.13 -5.99 -11.05
C ALA A 605 8.45 -5.20 -10.80
N ASN A 606 8.48 -4.31 -9.80
CA ASN A 606 9.34 -3.11 -9.83
C ASN A 606 10.85 -3.36 -9.62
N TYR A 607 11.25 -4.08 -8.58
CA TYR A 607 12.66 -4.10 -8.15
C TYR A 607 13.56 -4.97 -9.04
N THR A 608 13.04 -6.12 -9.49
CA THR A 608 13.75 -7.06 -10.37
C THR A 608 13.99 -6.46 -11.75
N LEU A 609 12.95 -5.86 -12.34
CA LEU A 609 13.06 -5.18 -13.63
C LEU A 609 13.99 -3.96 -13.51
N LEU A 610 13.90 -3.21 -12.40
CA LEU A 610 14.76 -2.07 -12.12
C LEU A 610 16.24 -2.43 -12.11
N SER A 611 16.63 -3.45 -11.35
CA SER A 611 18.03 -3.83 -11.24
C SER A 611 18.60 -4.24 -12.61
N ILE A 612 17.82 -4.95 -13.43
CA ILE A 612 18.20 -5.31 -14.81
C ILE A 612 18.31 -4.08 -15.71
N VAL A 613 17.33 -3.17 -15.69
CA VAL A 613 17.35 -1.96 -16.54
C VAL A 613 18.51 -1.04 -16.16
N SER A 614 18.81 -0.89 -14.87
CA SER A 614 19.96 -0.11 -14.39
C SER A 614 21.28 -0.72 -14.86
N ASP A 615 21.41 -2.05 -14.82
CA ASP A 615 22.59 -2.74 -15.35
C ASP A 615 22.73 -2.56 -16.86
N MET A 616 21.64 -2.68 -17.61
CA MET A 616 21.64 -2.47 -19.06
C MET A 616 22.11 -1.06 -19.43
N ILE A 617 21.71 -0.04 -18.68
CA ILE A 617 22.13 1.35 -18.91
C ILE A 617 23.62 1.52 -18.55
N THR A 618 24.03 1.04 -17.37
CA THR A 618 25.42 1.15 -16.87
C THR A 618 26.43 0.43 -17.77
N LEU A 619 26.04 -0.71 -18.33
CA LEU A 619 26.89 -1.56 -19.17
C LEU A 619 26.76 -1.27 -20.69
N SER A 620 25.99 -0.24 -21.08
CA SER A 620 25.63 0.02 -22.49
C SER A 620 26.76 0.59 -23.37
N LEU A 621 27.64 1.42 -22.80
CA LEU A 621 28.68 2.15 -23.54
C LEU A 621 29.57 1.28 -24.47
N PRO A 622 30.11 0.12 -24.06
CA PRO A 622 30.90 -0.73 -24.95
C PRO A 622 30.13 -1.17 -26.20
N TYR A 623 28.85 -1.48 -26.06
CA TYR A 623 27.99 -1.90 -27.17
C TYR A 623 27.68 -0.74 -28.13
N ILE A 624 27.47 0.46 -27.59
CA ILE A 624 27.27 1.68 -28.38
C ILE A 624 28.54 1.99 -29.21
N LEU A 625 29.72 1.82 -28.62
CA LEU A 625 30.99 1.99 -29.32
C LEU A 625 31.15 0.99 -30.47
N ILE A 626 30.84 -0.29 -30.22
CA ILE A 626 30.91 -1.34 -31.26
C ILE A 626 29.91 -1.06 -32.39
N TYR A 627 28.73 -0.53 -32.10
CA TYR A 627 27.71 -0.28 -33.12
C TYR A 627 28.00 0.97 -33.98
N PHE A 628 28.47 2.06 -33.39
CA PHE A 628 28.63 3.34 -34.10
C PHE A 628 30.07 3.69 -34.50
N ASP A 629 31.09 3.12 -33.84
CA ASP A 629 32.49 3.43 -34.15
C ASP A 629 33.10 2.43 -35.14
N SER A 630 33.22 2.85 -36.40
CA SER A 630 33.83 2.02 -37.46
C SER A 630 35.30 1.66 -37.19
N ASN A 631 36.03 2.46 -36.41
CA ASN A 631 37.42 2.12 -36.07
C ASN A 631 37.47 0.91 -35.12
N VAL A 632 36.55 0.88 -34.16
CA VAL A 632 36.39 -0.25 -33.23
C VAL A 632 35.90 -1.48 -33.99
N GLN A 633 34.92 -1.34 -34.89
CA GLN A 633 34.41 -2.43 -35.73
C GLN A 633 35.50 -3.08 -36.59
N GLN A 634 36.26 -2.27 -37.33
CA GLN A 634 37.32 -2.78 -38.21
C GLN A 634 38.39 -3.54 -37.45
N HIS A 635 38.74 -3.10 -36.25
CA HIS A 635 39.73 -3.79 -35.42
C HIS A 635 39.20 -5.10 -34.82
N ILE A 636 37.94 -5.14 -34.37
CA ILE A 636 37.32 -6.38 -33.90
C ILE A 636 37.19 -7.40 -35.04
N LEU A 637 36.83 -6.95 -36.24
CA LEU A 637 36.77 -7.79 -37.44
C LEU A 637 38.16 -8.31 -37.85
N HIS A 638 39.20 -7.48 -37.76
CA HIS A 638 40.58 -7.91 -38.01
C HIS A 638 41.06 -8.95 -37.01
N LEU A 639 40.72 -8.81 -35.72
CA LEU A 639 41.02 -9.82 -34.70
C LEU A 639 40.35 -11.16 -35.01
N LYS A 640 39.09 -11.15 -35.45
CA LYS A 640 38.36 -12.36 -35.87
C LYS A 640 39.02 -13.06 -37.07
N ASN A 641 39.52 -12.28 -38.03
CA ASN A 641 40.21 -12.80 -39.20
C ASN A 641 41.59 -13.39 -38.85
N VAL A 642 42.36 -12.75 -37.96
CA VAL A 642 43.67 -13.24 -37.49
C VAL A 642 43.53 -14.50 -36.62
N SER A 643 42.53 -14.56 -35.72
CA SER A 643 42.27 -15.76 -34.93
C SER A 643 41.85 -16.95 -35.79
N GLY A 644 41.02 -16.70 -36.81
CA GLY A 644 40.61 -17.71 -37.80
C GLY A 644 41.76 -18.21 -38.67
N PHE A 645 42.69 -17.33 -39.06
CA PHE A 645 43.89 -17.71 -39.82
C PHE A 645 44.89 -18.52 -38.99
N SER A 646 45.03 -18.23 -37.68
CA SER A 646 45.90 -18.99 -36.78
C SER A 646 45.40 -20.42 -36.51
N LEU A 647 44.07 -20.61 -36.44
CA LEU A 647 43.44 -21.94 -36.32
C LEU A 647 43.58 -22.74 -37.62
N ALA A 648 43.46 -22.08 -38.78
CA ALA A 648 43.67 -22.71 -40.09
C ALA A 648 45.13 -23.12 -40.35
N GLN A 649 46.11 -22.34 -39.84
CA GLN A 649 47.53 -22.71 -39.92
C GLN A 649 47.89 -23.86 -38.97
N ARG A 650 47.31 -23.92 -37.76
CA ARG A 650 47.49 -25.08 -36.84
C ARG A 650 46.89 -26.37 -37.41
N GLY A 651 45.75 -26.29 -38.11
CA GLY A 651 45.14 -27.43 -38.78
C GLY A 651 45.96 -28.00 -39.95
N ARG A 652 46.76 -27.17 -40.64
CA ARG A 652 47.64 -27.62 -41.74
C ARG A 652 49.00 -28.17 -41.28
N SER A 653 49.46 -27.84 -40.06
CA SER A 653 50.70 -28.40 -39.52
C SER A 653 50.56 -29.83 -38.98
N VAL A 654 49.33 -30.31 -38.76
CA VAL A 654 49.06 -31.68 -38.25
C VAL A 654 48.82 -32.67 -39.41
N SER A 655 48.66 -32.21 -40.65
CA SER A 655 48.50 -33.07 -41.84
C SER A 655 49.80 -33.29 -42.61
N ALA A 656 50.96 -32.94 -42.05
CA ALA A 656 52.28 -33.10 -42.67
C ALA A 656 53.32 -33.71 -41.71
N MET A 657 52.86 -34.58 -40.80
CA MET A 657 53.69 -35.54 -40.07
C MET A 657 53.07 -36.93 -40.15
#